data_AF-A0A9P6GRP7-F1
#
_entry.id   AF-A0A9P6GRP7-F1
#
_cell.length_a   1.000
_cell.length_b   1.000
_cell.length_c   1.000
_cell.angle_alpha   90.00
_cell.angle_beta   90.00
_cell.angle_gamma   90.00
#
_symmetry.space_group_name_H-M   'P 1'
#
loop_
_entity.id
_entity.type
_entity.pdbx_description
1 polymer ?
#
loop_
_entity_poly.entity_id
_entity_poly.type
_entity_poly.pdbx_seq_one_letter_code
_entity_poly.pdbx_strand_id
1 'polypeptide(L)'
;MKFTTDARLESAKVAPVTLNNTSTHTSAEDVFTNYVSYLDVETDSPRIGHYDLSNETIQPLSFLSGTTISNLYQVIEAQVSDVNRAGSQIVKSGEMFPASSVKILPPLTGRDVLCVGKNYAEHAVEFNSSGFDSSDKVDQPSHPVIFTKRYTSIIAHQEEILLHPGFTKTADYEGEIGVIIGKAGFRIDEKDALNHVWGYTIINDVTARERQRDHKQFYIGKSPDTFCPMVRVFTGPIAVPASKLEKVLRVKTHVNGEPRQDATVKDLIFSIPFLIKTMSAGQTLMPGDLLATGTPAGVGFGQNPPVYLQPGDEINVSVSGLGTLTNRVAALSAPNRTLERYQTNSSSFLLANTPKSPHLRGLTTINGKPTYYKVSGKADGPPIVFVHGLGATSEYFTPLISTVNLNQKYRMHFYDIEGHGLSPTHPLSRLSIRSLAADLNGIFEHANISANATIVADSMGGYIALQFVLSHPGKISRLVLLAPPPSPLPEALGKRLHERADIARRHGMSAVVDSAASSAEPDSPTMLEPLALAARRISLLGQDPEGYAKACMAFGRATKKLGSGDEVKPGVGSTAKDVKVLTIGESRQGRPEFDLKSVYGDALGNGEWTRTLDVGGHWSVFQDLDGVVKVLGEFLHE
;
A
#
# COMPACT_ATOMS: atom_id res chain seq x y z
N MET A 1 43.96 -28.50 40.97
CA MET A 1 44.70 -29.76 40.68
C MET A 1 43.77 -30.67 39.88
N LYS A 2 44.23 -31.08 38.68
CA LYS A 2 43.76 -32.17 37.80
C LYS A 2 42.25 -32.42 37.59
N PHE A 3 41.84 -32.24 36.34
CA PHE A 3 40.64 -32.80 35.71
C PHE A 3 40.67 -34.32 35.69
N THR A 4 39.51 -34.95 35.92
CA THR A 4 39.18 -36.30 35.43
C THR A 4 37.70 -36.34 35.01
N THR A 5 37.51 -36.81 33.79
CA THR A 5 36.28 -37.12 33.06
C THR A 5 35.58 -38.36 33.62
N ASP A 6 34.25 -38.33 33.75
CA ASP A 6 33.26 -39.29 33.20
C ASP A 6 31.95 -39.22 34.00
N ALA A 7 30.85 -38.85 33.33
CA ALA A 7 29.49 -39.30 33.66
C ALA A 7 28.55 -38.94 32.52
N ARG A 8 28.17 -39.96 31.76
CA ARG A 8 27.13 -39.91 30.72
C ARG A 8 25.78 -39.59 31.37
N LEU A 9 25.12 -38.54 30.89
CA LEU A 9 23.71 -38.26 31.16
C LEU A 9 22.84 -39.15 30.27
N GLU A 10 22.04 -40.02 30.90
CA GLU A 10 20.91 -40.69 30.25
C GLU A 10 19.88 -39.65 29.83
N SER A 11 19.59 -39.60 28.53
CA SER A 11 18.51 -38.79 27.97
C SER A 11 17.20 -39.57 28.02
N ALA A 12 16.19 -38.97 28.62
CA ALA A 12 14.82 -39.46 28.60
C ALA A 12 14.31 -39.52 27.15
N LYS A 13 13.85 -40.69 26.72
CA LYS A 13 13.21 -40.92 25.41
C LYS A 13 11.89 -40.14 25.34
N VAL A 14 11.87 -39.07 24.56
CA VAL A 14 10.63 -38.48 24.04
C VAL A 14 10.20 -39.31 22.83
N ALA A 15 8.96 -39.78 22.83
CA ALA A 15 8.38 -40.55 21.74
C ALA A 15 8.33 -39.71 20.45
N PRO A 16 8.66 -40.29 19.27
CA PRO A 16 8.60 -39.55 18.02
C PRO A 16 7.14 -39.25 17.65
N VAL A 17 6.84 -37.97 17.51
CA VAL A 17 5.63 -37.49 16.83
C VAL A 17 5.68 -38.02 15.40
N THR A 18 4.73 -38.89 15.06
CA THR A 18 4.57 -39.44 13.72
C THR A 18 4.09 -38.30 12.82
N LEU A 19 5.02 -37.65 12.12
CA LEU A 19 4.68 -36.84 10.97
C LEU A 19 4.09 -37.79 9.93
N ASN A 20 2.78 -37.73 9.73
CA ASN A 20 2.12 -38.37 8.61
C ASN A 20 2.69 -37.78 7.32
N ASN A 21 3.69 -38.50 6.80
CA ASN A 21 4.33 -38.22 5.54
C ASN A 21 3.35 -38.65 4.45
N THR A 22 2.38 -37.81 4.13
CA THR A 22 1.67 -37.91 2.86
C THR A 22 2.67 -37.54 1.78
N SER A 23 3.39 -38.55 1.29
CA SER A 23 4.16 -38.48 0.06
C SER A 23 3.18 -38.19 -1.08
N THR A 24 2.91 -36.91 -1.33
CA THR A 24 2.42 -36.49 -2.63
C THR A 24 3.57 -36.72 -3.59
N HIS A 25 3.45 -37.79 -4.37
CA HIS A 25 4.23 -37.98 -5.58
C HIS A 25 4.33 -36.63 -6.30
N THR A 26 5.55 -36.10 -6.44
CA THR A 26 5.88 -35.04 -7.37
C THR A 26 5.73 -35.60 -8.79
N SER A 27 4.49 -35.73 -9.23
CA SER A 27 4.15 -35.90 -10.63
C SER A 27 4.64 -34.69 -11.40
N ALA A 28 5.10 -34.91 -12.63
CA ALA A 28 5.56 -33.93 -13.63
C ALA A 28 5.28 -32.46 -13.26
N GLU A 29 6.35 -31.68 -13.06
CA GLU A 29 6.39 -30.23 -12.78
C GLU A 29 5.06 -29.51 -13.08
N ASP A 30 4.40 -28.97 -12.06
CA ASP A 30 3.27 -28.05 -12.23
C ASP A 30 3.79 -26.77 -12.95
N VAL A 31 3.96 -26.85 -14.27
CA VAL A 31 4.36 -25.70 -15.09
C VAL A 31 3.11 -24.85 -15.29
N PHE A 32 2.93 -23.85 -14.43
CA PHE A 32 1.83 -22.90 -14.56
C PHE A 32 1.99 -22.06 -15.83
N THR A 33 0.93 -21.97 -16.63
CA THR A 33 0.95 -21.26 -17.93
C THR A 33 -0.04 -20.12 -18.04
N ASN A 34 -1.11 -20.13 -17.25
CA ASN A 34 -2.25 -19.23 -17.40
C ASN A 34 -2.30 -18.27 -16.20
N TYR A 35 -1.45 -17.24 -16.17
CA TYR A 35 -1.36 -16.37 -15.00
C TYR A 35 -2.45 -15.30 -14.96
N VAL A 36 -3.25 -15.23 -13.90
CA VAL A 36 -4.30 -14.22 -13.69
C VAL A 36 -3.95 -13.26 -12.57
N SER A 37 -4.18 -11.96 -12.76
CA SER A 37 -4.17 -10.97 -11.68
C SER A 37 -5.57 -10.77 -11.14
N TYR A 38 -5.74 -10.79 -9.82
CA TYR A 38 -7.04 -10.55 -9.17
C TYR A 38 -6.87 -9.79 -7.86
N LEU A 39 -7.94 -9.16 -7.40
CA LEU A 39 -8.02 -8.52 -6.09
C LEU A 39 -8.52 -9.53 -5.07
N ASP A 40 -7.67 -9.86 -4.10
CA ASP A 40 -8.00 -10.79 -3.03
C ASP A 40 -8.99 -10.17 -2.04
N VAL A 41 -10.09 -10.88 -1.75
CA VAL A 41 -11.25 -10.34 -1.04
C VAL A 41 -10.98 -10.10 0.44
N GLU A 42 -10.12 -10.92 1.06
CA GLU A 42 -9.78 -10.80 2.48
C GLU A 42 -8.79 -9.67 2.72
N THR A 43 -7.90 -9.48 1.74
CA THR A 43 -6.71 -8.66 1.89
C THR A 43 -6.76 -7.34 1.13
N ASP A 44 -7.74 -7.18 0.24
CA ASP A 44 -7.91 -6.06 -0.70
C ASP A 44 -6.61 -5.74 -1.45
N SER A 45 -5.85 -6.78 -1.79
CA SER A 45 -4.51 -6.66 -2.38
C SER A 45 -4.42 -7.41 -3.69
N PRO A 46 -3.72 -6.88 -4.71
CA PRO A 46 -3.46 -7.60 -5.94
C PRO A 46 -2.70 -8.90 -5.68
N ARG A 47 -3.13 -9.98 -6.34
CA ARG A 47 -2.55 -11.32 -6.26
C ARG A 47 -2.47 -11.97 -7.63
N ILE A 48 -1.55 -12.94 -7.76
CA ILE A 48 -1.45 -13.80 -8.94
C ILE A 48 -1.96 -15.21 -8.64
N GLY A 49 -2.73 -15.75 -9.59
CA GLY A 49 -3.18 -17.13 -9.61
C GLY A 49 -2.89 -17.82 -10.95
N HIS A 50 -3.06 -19.14 -10.99
CA HIS A 50 -3.21 -19.90 -12.22
C HIS A 50 -4.70 -20.05 -12.55
N TYR A 51 -5.11 -19.65 -13.75
CA TYR A 51 -6.47 -19.76 -14.23
C TYR A 51 -6.70 -21.09 -14.97
N ASP A 52 -7.59 -21.92 -14.45
CA ASP A 52 -8.07 -23.12 -15.13
C ASP A 52 -9.20 -22.75 -16.09
N LEU A 53 -8.92 -22.89 -17.38
CA LEU A 53 -9.83 -22.55 -18.47
C LEU A 53 -11.06 -23.45 -18.53
N SER A 54 -10.93 -24.70 -18.11
CA SER A 54 -12.01 -25.69 -18.25
C SER A 54 -13.06 -25.51 -17.18
N ASN A 55 -12.63 -25.11 -15.98
CA ASN A 55 -13.47 -25.02 -14.80
C ASN A 55 -13.77 -23.57 -14.38
N GLU A 56 -13.18 -22.58 -15.05
CA GLU A 56 -13.30 -21.15 -14.73
C GLU A 56 -12.92 -20.83 -13.27
N THR A 57 -11.86 -21.48 -12.80
CA THR A 57 -11.36 -21.35 -11.44
C THR A 57 -9.97 -20.74 -11.40
N ILE A 58 -9.63 -20.16 -10.26
CA ILE A 58 -8.33 -19.59 -9.96
C ILE A 58 -7.70 -20.40 -8.84
N GLN A 59 -6.52 -20.97 -9.11
CA GLN A 59 -5.63 -21.51 -8.09
C GLN A 59 -4.66 -20.39 -7.67
N PRO A 60 -4.71 -19.89 -6.42
CA PRO A 60 -3.75 -18.89 -5.98
C PRO A 60 -2.32 -19.43 -6.05
N LEU A 61 -1.37 -18.52 -6.32
CA LEU A 61 0.05 -18.86 -6.40
C LEU A 61 0.85 -18.09 -5.36
N SER A 62 1.94 -18.70 -4.91
CA SER A 62 2.98 -18.08 -4.08
C SER A 62 4.35 -18.46 -4.61
N PHE A 63 5.38 -17.76 -4.14
CA PHE A 63 6.74 -18.24 -4.25
C PHE A 63 6.95 -19.47 -3.36
N LEU A 64 7.98 -20.26 -3.66
CA LEU A 64 8.39 -21.43 -2.86
C LEU A 64 8.69 -21.04 -1.40
N SER A 65 9.08 -19.79 -1.14
CA SER A 65 9.25 -19.24 0.22
C SER A 65 7.94 -19.05 0.99
N GLY A 66 6.78 -19.27 0.36
CA GLY A 66 5.46 -18.92 0.88
C GLY A 66 5.07 -17.45 0.69
N THR A 67 5.97 -16.62 0.16
CA THR A 67 5.65 -15.21 -0.13
C THR A 67 4.62 -15.11 -1.24
N THR A 68 3.55 -14.35 -1.02
CA THR A 68 2.49 -14.14 -1.99
C THR A 68 2.98 -13.39 -3.23
N ILE A 69 2.52 -13.78 -4.41
CA ILE A 69 2.81 -13.06 -5.65
C ILE A 69 1.75 -11.99 -5.87
N SER A 70 2.18 -10.75 -6.10
CA SER A 70 1.33 -9.54 -6.15
C SER A 70 1.08 -8.99 -7.55
N ASN A 71 1.95 -9.29 -8.52
CA ASN A 71 1.81 -8.80 -9.90
C ASN A 71 2.55 -9.71 -10.89
N LEU A 72 2.28 -9.56 -12.19
CA LEU A 72 2.89 -10.42 -13.22
C LEU A 72 4.39 -10.12 -13.42
N TYR A 73 4.87 -8.90 -13.15
CA TYR A 73 6.31 -8.58 -13.23
C TYR A 73 7.13 -9.52 -12.34
N GLN A 74 6.63 -9.81 -11.13
CA GLN A 74 7.24 -10.77 -10.20
C GLN A 74 7.32 -12.19 -10.77
N VAL A 75 6.30 -12.64 -11.52
CA VAL A 75 6.32 -13.95 -12.20
C VAL A 75 7.37 -13.96 -13.29
N ILE A 76 7.40 -12.93 -14.13
CA ILE A 76 8.35 -12.80 -15.24
C ILE A 76 9.78 -12.81 -14.70
N GLU A 77 10.08 -11.99 -13.70
CA GLU A 77 11.41 -11.91 -13.10
C GLU A 77 11.84 -13.23 -12.43
N ALA A 78 10.93 -13.89 -11.71
CA ALA A 78 11.21 -15.18 -11.07
C ALA A 78 11.55 -16.25 -12.11
N GLN A 79 10.73 -16.40 -13.16
CA GLN A 79 10.95 -17.40 -14.21
C GLN A 79 12.20 -17.12 -15.04
N VAL A 80 12.57 -15.86 -15.24
CA VAL A 80 13.82 -15.48 -15.93
C VAL A 80 15.04 -15.79 -15.05
N SER A 81 14.91 -15.63 -13.73
CA SER A 81 15.96 -15.97 -12.76
C SER A 81 16.13 -17.49 -12.58
N ASP A 82 15.10 -18.27 -12.90
CA ASP A 82 15.06 -19.73 -12.74
C ASP A 82 15.86 -20.51 -13.79
N VAL A 83 16.32 -19.85 -14.86
CA VAL A 83 17.13 -20.51 -15.92
C VAL A 83 18.41 -21.18 -15.37
N ASN A 84 18.85 -20.78 -14.16
CA ASN A 84 20.02 -21.36 -13.47
C ASN A 84 19.67 -22.19 -12.22
N ARG A 85 18.39 -22.44 -11.89
CA ARG A 85 17.94 -23.18 -10.70
C ARG A 85 17.11 -24.40 -11.09
N ALA A 86 17.29 -25.51 -10.35
CA ALA A 86 16.52 -26.72 -10.58
C ALA A 86 15.09 -26.57 -10.00
N GLY A 87 14.11 -26.30 -10.86
CA GLY A 87 12.68 -26.28 -10.54
C GLY A 87 12.04 -24.89 -10.43
N SER A 88 10.72 -24.81 -10.64
CA SER A 88 9.96 -23.56 -10.59
C SER A 88 9.96 -22.94 -9.18
N GLN A 89 10.20 -21.63 -9.08
CA GLN A 89 10.05 -20.90 -7.81
C GLN A 89 8.61 -20.55 -7.46
N ILE A 90 7.64 -20.95 -8.29
CA ILE A 90 6.22 -20.66 -8.11
C ILE A 90 5.50 -21.97 -7.77
N VAL A 91 4.62 -21.92 -6.77
CA VAL A 91 3.86 -23.07 -6.27
C VAL A 91 2.40 -22.69 -6.04
N LYS A 92 1.53 -23.71 -5.98
CA LYS A 92 0.12 -23.55 -5.56
C LYS A 92 0.07 -23.04 -4.11
N SER A 93 -0.86 -22.16 -3.84
CA SER A 93 -1.15 -21.61 -2.51
C SER A 93 -2.65 -21.56 -2.29
N GLY A 94 -3.11 -21.82 -1.07
CA GLY A 94 -4.54 -21.76 -0.73
C GLY A 94 -5.44 -22.71 -1.53
N GLU A 95 -6.74 -22.56 -1.30
CA GLU A 95 -7.77 -23.30 -2.05
C GLU A 95 -8.12 -22.60 -3.36
N MET A 96 -8.50 -23.41 -4.34
CA MET A 96 -9.00 -22.95 -5.63
C MET A 96 -10.42 -22.41 -5.49
N PHE A 97 -10.75 -21.32 -6.19
CA PHE A 97 -12.07 -20.69 -6.14
C PHE A 97 -12.59 -20.26 -7.53
N PRO A 98 -13.91 -20.04 -7.71
CA PRO A 98 -14.46 -19.55 -8.97
C PRO A 98 -13.94 -18.16 -9.33
N ALA A 99 -13.54 -17.91 -10.57
CA ALA A 99 -13.04 -16.60 -10.98
C ALA A 99 -14.06 -15.47 -10.81
N SER A 100 -15.36 -15.80 -10.85
CA SER A 100 -16.46 -14.87 -10.63
C SER A 100 -16.59 -14.35 -9.19
N SER A 101 -15.88 -14.95 -8.21
CA SER A 101 -15.91 -14.50 -6.82
C SER A 101 -14.96 -13.34 -6.54
N VAL A 102 -14.09 -12.99 -7.48
CA VAL A 102 -13.06 -11.94 -7.32
C VAL A 102 -13.11 -10.93 -8.45
N LYS A 103 -12.59 -9.73 -8.17
CA LYS A 103 -12.34 -8.74 -9.22
C LYS A 103 -11.04 -9.08 -9.95
N ILE A 104 -11.13 -9.35 -11.25
CA ILE A 104 -9.95 -9.54 -12.10
C ILE A 104 -9.29 -8.18 -12.38
N LEU A 105 -7.97 -8.18 -12.43
CA LEU A 105 -7.13 -7.01 -12.69
C LEU A 105 -6.37 -7.18 -14.02
N PRO A 106 -6.01 -6.09 -14.72
CA PRO A 106 -5.07 -6.20 -15.82
C PRO A 106 -3.70 -6.73 -15.33
N PRO A 107 -3.02 -7.61 -16.08
CA PRO A 107 -1.84 -8.33 -15.61
C PRO A 107 -0.56 -7.50 -15.64
N LEU A 108 -0.47 -6.55 -16.56
CA LEU A 108 0.64 -5.60 -16.69
C LEU A 108 0.06 -4.19 -16.80
N THR A 109 0.46 -3.31 -15.90
CA THR A 109 -0.03 -1.93 -15.82
C THR A 109 1.11 -0.99 -15.45
N GLY A 110 0.98 0.29 -15.82
CA GLY A 110 1.93 1.33 -15.42
C GLY A 110 3.08 1.56 -16.39
N ARG A 111 3.05 0.92 -17.57
CA ARG A 111 3.94 1.22 -18.71
C ARG A 111 3.13 1.36 -19.99
N ASP A 112 3.55 2.28 -20.86
CA ASP A 112 2.96 2.47 -22.17
C ASP A 112 3.23 1.25 -23.05
N VAL A 113 2.31 0.95 -23.97
CA VAL A 113 2.45 -0.16 -24.92
C VAL A 113 3.15 0.36 -26.16
N LEU A 114 4.17 -0.36 -26.63
CA LEU A 114 4.83 -0.09 -27.90
C LEU A 114 4.02 -0.72 -29.03
N CYS A 115 3.64 0.03 -30.05
CA CYS A 115 2.72 -0.42 -31.08
C CYS A 115 3.34 -0.25 -32.48
N VAL A 116 2.91 -1.12 -33.42
CA VAL A 116 3.39 -1.11 -34.80
C VAL A 116 2.23 -0.83 -35.75
N GLY A 117 2.35 0.22 -36.55
CA GLY A 117 1.37 0.56 -37.58
C GLY A 117 1.64 -0.18 -38.89
N LYS A 118 0.57 -0.45 -39.66
CA LYS A 118 0.65 -0.98 -41.03
C LYS A 118 1.53 -2.23 -41.19
N ASN A 119 1.41 -3.19 -40.26
CA ASN A 119 2.28 -4.37 -40.27
C ASN A 119 1.70 -5.60 -40.97
N TYR A 120 0.54 -5.49 -41.62
CA TYR A 120 -0.05 -6.53 -42.48
C TYR A 120 -0.20 -6.01 -43.90
N ALA A 121 0.19 -6.81 -44.90
CA ALA A 121 0.23 -6.37 -46.30
C ALA A 121 -1.13 -5.91 -46.83
N GLU A 122 -2.19 -6.68 -46.60
CA GLU A 122 -3.55 -6.31 -47.03
C GLU A 122 -4.09 -5.08 -46.30
N HIS A 123 -3.74 -4.92 -45.01
CA HIS A 123 -4.15 -3.77 -44.23
C HIS A 123 -3.42 -2.48 -44.67
N ALA A 124 -2.15 -2.59 -45.08
CA ALA A 124 -1.40 -1.44 -45.60
C ALA A 124 -2.02 -0.90 -46.89
N VAL A 125 -2.50 -1.80 -47.77
CA VAL A 125 -3.25 -1.45 -48.99
C VAL A 125 -4.60 -0.82 -48.66
N GLU A 126 -5.36 -1.41 -47.72
CA GLU A 126 -6.64 -0.88 -47.22
C GLU A 126 -6.49 0.55 -46.65
N PHE A 127 -5.45 0.78 -45.84
CA PHE A 127 -5.17 2.08 -45.25
C PHE A 127 -4.80 3.13 -46.29
N ASN A 128 -3.91 2.81 -47.23
CA ASN A 128 -3.50 3.76 -48.28
C ASN A 128 -4.67 4.11 -49.22
N SER A 129 -5.52 3.13 -49.54
CA SER A 129 -6.68 3.33 -50.43
C SER A 129 -7.77 4.22 -49.82
N SER A 130 -7.79 4.38 -48.50
CA SER A 130 -8.83 5.14 -47.79
C SER A 130 -8.62 6.66 -47.74
N GLY A 131 -7.45 7.16 -48.14
CA GLY A 131 -7.10 8.59 -48.07
C GLY A 131 -6.82 9.13 -46.66
N PHE A 132 -6.75 8.26 -45.64
CA PHE A 132 -6.31 8.62 -44.29
C PHE A 132 -4.78 8.75 -44.15
N ASP A 133 -4.02 8.37 -45.19
CA ASP A 133 -2.61 8.71 -45.37
C ASP A 133 -2.44 9.75 -46.48
N SER A 134 -1.93 10.93 -46.13
CA SER A 134 -1.57 11.98 -47.09
C SER A 134 -0.04 12.09 -47.31
N SER A 135 0.75 11.20 -46.71
CA SER A 135 2.22 11.29 -46.66
C SER A 135 2.96 10.32 -47.59
N ASP A 136 2.48 9.08 -47.75
CA ASP A 136 3.21 8.05 -48.49
C ASP A 136 2.42 7.50 -49.70
N LYS A 137 3.07 7.48 -50.88
CA LYS A 137 2.53 6.92 -52.14
C LYS A 137 2.91 5.45 -52.37
N VAL A 138 3.44 4.77 -51.36
CA VAL A 138 3.98 3.40 -51.46
C VAL A 138 3.16 2.46 -50.58
N ASP A 139 2.73 1.33 -51.15
CA ASP A 139 1.80 0.37 -50.52
C ASP A 139 2.38 -0.39 -49.32
N GLN A 140 3.70 -0.48 -49.20
CA GLN A 140 4.37 -1.10 -48.06
C GLN A 140 5.44 -0.18 -47.47
N PRO A 141 5.43 0.04 -46.14
CA PRO A 141 6.47 0.84 -45.47
C PRO A 141 7.84 0.15 -45.54
N SER A 142 8.91 0.92 -45.71
CA SER A 142 10.30 0.40 -45.74
C SER A 142 10.85 0.10 -44.34
N HIS A 143 10.27 0.71 -43.31
CA HIS A 143 10.64 0.55 -41.90
C HIS A 143 9.38 0.45 -41.03
N PRO A 144 9.43 -0.23 -39.88
CA PRO A 144 8.30 -0.33 -38.97
C PRO A 144 7.87 1.06 -38.48
N VAL A 145 6.56 1.36 -38.57
CA VAL A 145 5.99 2.58 -38.01
C VAL A 145 5.72 2.36 -36.54
N ILE A 146 6.53 2.96 -35.67
CA ILE A 146 6.41 2.77 -34.21
C ILE A 146 5.66 3.93 -33.57
N PHE A 147 4.68 3.61 -32.72
CA PHE A 147 3.99 4.57 -31.87
C PHE A 147 3.71 3.95 -30.49
N THR A 148 3.04 4.68 -29.61
CA THR A 148 2.67 4.18 -28.28
C THR A 148 1.20 4.37 -27.96
N LYS A 149 0.70 3.50 -27.08
CA LYS A 149 -0.57 3.69 -26.36
C LYS A 149 -0.28 3.99 -24.91
N ARG A 150 -0.90 5.04 -24.38
CA ARG A 150 -0.75 5.44 -22.96
C ARG A 150 -1.26 4.35 -22.03
N TYR A 151 -0.54 4.06 -20.95
CA TYR A 151 -0.95 3.03 -19.99
C TYR A 151 -2.32 3.27 -19.34
N THR A 152 -2.81 4.52 -19.29
CA THR A 152 -4.15 4.85 -18.77
C THR A 152 -5.28 4.39 -19.69
N SER A 153 -4.97 4.08 -20.96
CA SER A 153 -5.92 3.50 -21.90
C SER A 153 -6.18 2.01 -21.67
N ILE A 154 -5.36 1.36 -20.84
CA ILE A 154 -5.44 -0.07 -20.55
C ILE A 154 -6.70 -0.39 -19.75
N ILE A 155 -7.52 -1.30 -20.28
CA ILE A 155 -8.66 -1.89 -19.57
C ILE A 155 -8.65 -3.40 -19.73
N ALA A 156 -9.21 -4.11 -18.73
CA ALA A 156 -9.33 -5.56 -18.74
C ALA A 156 -10.49 -6.04 -19.63
N HIS A 157 -10.57 -7.36 -19.81
CA HIS A 157 -11.77 -8.03 -20.31
C HIS A 157 -13.05 -7.53 -19.66
N GLN A 158 -14.14 -7.44 -20.42
CA GLN A 158 -15.47 -7.01 -19.97
C GLN A 158 -15.57 -5.59 -19.41
N GLU A 159 -14.46 -4.88 -19.20
CA GLU A 159 -14.52 -3.44 -18.98
C GLU A 159 -15.03 -2.74 -20.25
N GLU A 160 -15.74 -1.63 -20.06
CA GLU A 160 -16.37 -0.93 -21.16
C GLU A 160 -15.39 0.02 -21.88
N ILE A 161 -15.54 0.10 -23.20
CA ILE A 161 -14.84 1.07 -24.05
C ILE A 161 -15.66 2.35 -24.15
N LEU A 162 -15.06 3.48 -23.79
CA LEU A 162 -15.70 4.80 -23.82
C LEU A 162 -15.45 5.50 -25.15
N LEU A 163 -16.50 5.89 -25.87
CA LEU A 163 -16.36 6.63 -27.13
C LEU A 163 -15.94 8.11 -26.96
N HIS A 164 -15.94 8.60 -25.71
CA HIS A 164 -15.58 9.99 -25.36
C HIS A 164 -16.33 11.04 -26.21
N PRO A 165 -17.62 11.31 -25.93
CA PRO A 165 -18.41 12.30 -26.68
C PRO A 165 -17.70 13.64 -26.83
N GLY A 166 -17.66 14.17 -28.05
CA GLY A 166 -16.93 15.41 -28.39
C GLY A 166 -15.45 15.19 -28.76
N PHE A 167 -14.87 14.04 -28.44
CA PHE A 167 -13.52 13.68 -28.85
C PHE A 167 -13.48 12.96 -30.20
N THR A 168 -14.26 11.88 -30.40
CA THR A 168 -14.28 11.11 -31.66
C THR A 168 -15.69 10.66 -32.04
N LYS A 169 -15.93 10.51 -33.34
CA LYS A 169 -17.11 9.80 -33.90
C LYS A 169 -16.73 8.59 -34.75
N THR A 170 -15.43 8.33 -34.89
CA THR A 170 -14.86 7.32 -35.79
C THR A 170 -14.00 6.35 -35.00
N ALA A 171 -14.55 5.83 -33.89
CA ALA A 171 -13.89 4.80 -33.11
C ALA A 171 -13.92 3.48 -33.88
N ASP A 172 -12.79 2.78 -33.89
CA ASP A 172 -12.57 1.58 -34.69
C ASP A 172 -11.84 0.52 -33.86
N TYR A 173 -12.02 -0.76 -34.22
CA TYR A 173 -11.38 -1.90 -33.58
C TYR A 173 -10.15 -2.34 -34.37
N GLU A 174 -9.16 -2.87 -33.66
CA GLU A 174 -7.95 -3.43 -34.27
C GLU A 174 -7.46 -4.60 -33.42
N GLY A 175 -7.84 -5.83 -33.79
CA GLY A 175 -7.36 -7.02 -33.09
C GLY A 175 -5.88 -7.28 -33.37
N GLU A 176 -5.07 -7.43 -32.32
CA GLU A 176 -3.63 -7.62 -32.41
C GLU A 176 -3.09 -8.70 -31.47
N ILE A 177 -1.93 -9.23 -31.83
CA ILE A 177 -1.12 -10.10 -30.98
C ILE A 177 -0.14 -9.23 -30.19
N GLY A 178 -0.20 -9.32 -28.87
CA GLY A 178 0.74 -8.67 -27.96
C GLY A 178 1.90 -9.58 -27.62
N VAL A 179 3.13 -9.07 -27.66
CA VAL A 179 4.36 -9.76 -27.25
C VAL A 179 4.83 -9.19 -25.91
N ILE A 180 5.14 -10.05 -24.95
CA ILE A 180 5.61 -9.69 -23.61
C ILE A 180 7.11 -9.95 -23.52
N ILE A 181 7.90 -8.91 -23.24
CA ILE A 181 9.35 -9.05 -23.03
C ILE A 181 9.61 -9.68 -21.66
N GLY A 182 10.47 -10.70 -21.61
CA GLY A 182 10.90 -11.39 -20.41
C GLY A 182 12.31 -11.05 -19.96
N LYS A 183 13.21 -10.85 -20.92
CA LYS A 183 14.62 -10.57 -20.64
C LYS A 183 14.97 -9.17 -21.11
N ALA A 184 15.59 -8.39 -20.24
CA ALA A 184 16.09 -7.07 -20.62
C ALA A 184 17.09 -7.17 -21.78
N GLY A 185 17.07 -6.20 -22.69
CA GLY A 185 18.05 -6.17 -23.78
C GLY A 185 18.15 -4.82 -24.48
N PHE A 186 19.35 -4.51 -24.95
CA PHE A 186 19.69 -3.32 -25.74
C PHE A 186 20.45 -3.79 -26.97
N ARG A 187 20.09 -3.29 -28.16
CA ARG A 187 20.62 -3.72 -29.46
C ARG A 187 20.57 -5.24 -29.63
N ILE A 188 19.38 -5.80 -29.46
CA ILE A 188 19.15 -7.24 -29.55
C ILE A 188 19.28 -7.67 -31.01
N ASP A 189 20.15 -8.64 -31.29
CA ASP A 189 20.25 -9.25 -32.60
C ASP A 189 18.95 -10.01 -32.95
N GLU A 190 18.54 -9.96 -34.21
CA GLU A 190 17.28 -10.58 -34.68
C GLU A 190 17.20 -12.07 -34.37
N LYS A 191 18.32 -12.79 -34.51
CA LYS A 191 18.44 -14.23 -34.21
C LYS A 191 18.20 -14.54 -32.73
N ASP A 192 18.46 -13.57 -31.84
CA ASP A 192 18.36 -13.72 -30.40
C ASP A 192 17.04 -13.16 -29.85
N ALA A 193 16.27 -12.44 -30.67
CA ALA A 193 15.07 -11.71 -30.26
C ALA A 193 14.03 -12.59 -29.55
N LEU A 194 13.79 -13.80 -30.03
CA LEU A 194 12.82 -14.71 -29.39
C LEU A 194 13.27 -15.19 -28.00
N ASN A 195 14.58 -15.17 -27.70
CA ASN A 195 15.09 -15.48 -26.36
C ASN A 195 14.75 -14.38 -25.34
N HIS A 196 14.29 -13.21 -25.81
CA HIS A 196 13.82 -12.12 -24.97
C HIS A 196 12.32 -12.11 -24.76
N VAL A 197 11.56 -12.97 -25.47
CA VAL A 197 10.10 -13.05 -25.34
C VAL A 197 9.75 -13.96 -24.17
N TRP A 198 9.05 -13.42 -23.18
CA TRP A 198 8.45 -14.22 -22.11
C TRP A 198 7.22 -14.96 -22.64
N GLY A 199 6.31 -14.24 -23.29
CA GLY A 199 5.02 -14.78 -23.68
C GLY A 199 4.22 -13.86 -24.59
N TYR A 200 2.94 -14.19 -24.78
CA TYR A 200 2.02 -13.46 -25.66
C TYR A 200 0.69 -13.16 -24.96
N THR A 201 -0.01 -12.13 -25.43
CA THR A 201 -1.34 -11.72 -24.99
C THR A 201 -2.17 -11.17 -26.16
N ILE A 202 -3.42 -10.79 -25.89
CA ILE A 202 -4.35 -10.22 -26.89
C ILE A 202 -4.51 -8.73 -26.61
N ILE A 203 -4.43 -7.92 -27.66
CA ILE A 203 -4.62 -6.47 -27.59
C ILE A 203 -5.70 -6.09 -28.60
N ASN A 204 -6.59 -5.18 -28.21
CA ASN A 204 -7.43 -4.42 -29.14
C ASN A 204 -6.87 -2.99 -29.21
N ASP A 205 -6.29 -2.60 -30.35
CA ASP A 205 -5.79 -1.26 -30.57
C ASP A 205 -6.91 -0.31 -31.03
N VAL A 206 -7.85 -0.03 -30.12
CA VAL A 206 -8.99 0.84 -30.42
C VAL A 206 -8.50 2.21 -30.85
N THR A 207 -9.08 2.71 -31.94
CA THR A 207 -8.54 3.86 -32.66
C THR A 207 -9.60 4.90 -32.97
N ALA A 208 -9.35 6.17 -32.63
CA ALA A 208 -10.09 7.30 -33.14
C ALA A 208 -9.50 7.76 -34.48
N ARG A 209 -10.07 7.31 -35.60
CA ARG A 209 -9.50 7.51 -36.96
C ARG A 209 -9.32 8.97 -37.35
N GLU A 210 -10.29 9.84 -37.06
CA GLU A 210 -10.18 11.29 -37.27
C GLU A 210 -8.92 11.85 -36.57
N ARG A 211 -8.73 11.51 -35.28
CA ARG A 211 -7.62 12.00 -34.47
C ARG A 211 -6.28 11.41 -34.89
N GLN A 212 -6.27 10.15 -35.35
CA GLN A 212 -5.08 9.52 -35.93
C GLN A 212 -4.59 10.29 -37.17
N ARG A 213 -5.51 10.67 -38.08
CA ARG A 213 -5.20 11.43 -39.30
C ARG A 213 -4.78 12.87 -39.00
N ASP A 214 -5.58 13.57 -38.19
CA ASP A 214 -5.46 15.02 -38.03
C ASP A 214 -4.13 15.44 -37.38
N HIS A 215 -3.54 14.57 -36.55
CA HIS A 215 -2.38 14.91 -35.72
C HIS A 215 -1.03 14.40 -36.24
N LYS A 216 -0.99 13.68 -37.36
CA LYS A 216 0.18 13.02 -37.99
C LYS A 216 0.86 11.95 -37.13
N GLN A 217 0.99 12.17 -35.83
CA GLN A 217 1.42 11.19 -34.84
C GLN A 217 0.19 10.42 -34.35
N PHE A 218 0.24 9.09 -34.38
CA PHE A 218 -0.92 8.25 -34.06
C PHE A 218 -1.32 8.29 -32.58
N TYR A 219 -0.41 8.72 -31.69
CA TYR A 219 -0.57 8.69 -30.24
C TYR A 219 -1.94 9.17 -29.74
N ILE A 220 -2.41 10.36 -30.17
CA ILE A 220 -3.65 10.95 -29.66
C ILE A 220 -4.90 10.18 -30.11
N GLY A 221 -4.87 9.57 -31.31
CA GLY A 221 -5.96 8.71 -31.78
C GLY A 221 -5.94 7.32 -31.14
N LYS A 222 -4.80 6.91 -30.58
CA LYS A 222 -4.54 5.56 -30.04
C LYS A 222 -4.53 5.51 -28.51
N SER A 223 -4.43 6.64 -27.82
CA SER A 223 -4.28 6.71 -26.35
C SER A 223 -5.45 7.28 -25.51
N PRO A 224 -6.67 7.53 -26.02
CA PRO A 224 -7.79 7.85 -25.14
C PRO A 224 -7.98 6.79 -24.05
N ASP A 225 -8.48 7.18 -22.87
CA ASP A 225 -8.76 6.22 -21.81
C ASP A 225 -9.67 5.09 -22.34
N THR A 226 -9.46 3.86 -21.91
CA THR A 226 -10.15 2.63 -22.39
C THR A 226 -9.83 2.16 -23.81
N PHE A 227 -8.97 2.85 -24.57
CA PHE A 227 -8.65 2.45 -25.96
C PHE A 227 -7.61 1.33 -26.09
N CYS A 228 -7.08 0.82 -24.99
CA CYS A 228 -6.22 -0.37 -25.00
C CYS A 228 -6.87 -1.51 -24.21
N PRO A 229 -8.02 -2.05 -24.65
CA PRO A 229 -8.45 -3.32 -24.13
C PRO A 229 -7.37 -4.36 -24.34
N MET A 230 -7.00 -4.98 -23.24
CA MET A 230 -6.09 -6.10 -23.23
C MET A 230 -6.64 -7.12 -22.27
N VAL A 231 -6.27 -8.37 -22.53
CA VAL A 231 -6.43 -9.48 -21.58
C VAL A 231 -7.86 -9.97 -21.40
N ARG A 232 -7.97 -11.29 -21.28
CA ARG A 232 -9.14 -12.12 -21.41
C ARG A 232 -9.68 -12.66 -20.07
N VAL A 233 -11.00 -12.70 -19.90
CA VAL A 233 -11.73 -13.62 -18.99
C VAL A 233 -12.73 -14.38 -19.89
N PHE A 234 -13.10 -15.62 -19.59
CA PHE A 234 -14.01 -16.39 -20.48
C PHE A 234 -13.43 -17.78 -20.87
N THR A 235 -13.19 -18.02 -22.16
CA THR A 235 -12.43 -19.07 -22.87
C THR A 235 -10.95 -18.81 -23.36
N GLY A 236 -9.93 -18.60 -22.51
CA GLY A 236 -8.49 -18.67 -22.89
C GLY A 236 -7.47 -17.84 -22.08
N PRO A 237 -6.15 -18.13 -22.19
CA PRO A 237 -5.15 -17.73 -21.19
C PRO A 237 -4.62 -16.29 -21.29
N ILE A 238 -4.25 -15.76 -20.13
CA ILE A 238 -4.08 -14.32 -19.84
C ILE A 238 -2.73 -13.77 -20.28
N ALA A 239 -1.69 -14.58 -20.10
CA ALA A 239 -0.37 -14.40 -20.66
C ALA A 239 0.36 -15.73 -20.61
N VAL A 240 0.76 -16.25 -21.77
CA VAL A 240 1.29 -17.62 -21.89
C VAL A 240 2.75 -17.58 -22.26
N PRO A 241 3.62 -18.32 -21.53
CA PRO A 241 5.02 -18.45 -21.93
C PRO A 241 5.15 -18.93 -23.37
N ALA A 242 6.06 -18.33 -24.14
CA ALA A 242 6.25 -18.64 -25.56
C ALA A 242 6.45 -20.14 -25.84
N SER A 243 7.05 -20.87 -24.89
CA SER A 243 7.28 -22.33 -24.96
C SER A 243 6.02 -23.19 -24.96
N LYS A 244 4.83 -22.61 -24.72
CA LYS A 244 3.57 -23.33 -24.55
C LYS A 244 2.52 -23.00 -25.61
N LEU A 245 2.85 -22.17 -26.60
CA LEU A 245 1.96 -21.82 -27.70
C LEU A 245 2.31 -22.54 -28.99
N GLU A 246 1.33 -22.60 -29.90
CA GLU A 246 1.57 -23.02 -31.28
C GLU A 246 2.60 -22.11 -31.96
N LYS A 247 3.37 -22.68 -32.90
CA LYS A 247 4.40 -21.91 -33.63
C LYS A 247 3.83 -20.78 -34.49
N VAL A 248 2.53 -20.83 -34.81
CA VAL A 248 1.86 -19.86 -35.68
C VAL A 248 0.58 -19.40 -34.99
N LEU A 249 0.61 -18.18 -34.45
CA LEU A 249 -0.57 -17.56 -33.85
C LEU A 249 -1.49 -17.00 -34.95
N ARG A 250 -2.79 -17.20 -34.80
CA ARG A 250 -3.85 -16.66 -35.66
C ARG A 250 -4.73 -15.73 -34.86
N VAL A 251 -4.98 -14.52 -35.36
CA VAL A 251 -5.83 -13.50 -34.76
C VAL A 251 -7.13 -13.37 -35.54
N LYS A 252 -8.26 -13.26 -34.83
CA LYS A 252 -9.59 -13.05 -35.39
C LYS A 252 -10.33 -11.97 -34.62
N THR A 253 -11.11 -11.15 -35.30
CA THR A 253 -11.96 -10.14 -34.65
C THR A 253 -13.39 -10.30 -35.13
N HIS A 254 -14.35 -10.29 -34.20
CA HIS A 254 -15.78 -10.21 -34.48
C HIS A 254 -16.38 -8.98 -33.82
N VAL A 255 -17.36 -8.36 -34.48
CA VAL A 255 -18.16 -7.28 -33.89
C VAL A 255 -19.62 -7.69 -33.97
N ASN A 256 -20.29 -7.74 -32.82
CA ASN A 256 -21.68 -8.24 -32.70
C ASN A 256 -21.87 -9.64 -33.33
N GLY A 257 -20.85 -10.50 -33.24
CA GLY A 257 -20.83 -11.83 -33.83
C GLY A 257 -20.45 -11.89 -35.31
N GLU A 258 -20.36 -10.76 -36.02
CA GLU A 258 -19.94 -10.71 -37.42
C GLU A 258 -18.41 -10.80 -37.54
N PRO A 259 -17.85 -11.71 -38.35
CA PRO A 259 -16.41 -11.78 -38.57
C PRO A 259 -15.92 -10.54 -39.31
N ARG A 260 -14.87 -9.91 -38.76
CA ARG A 260 -14.26 -8.69 -39.30
C ARG A 260 -12.81 -8.88 -39.74
N GLN A 261 -12.01 -9.58 -38.95
CA GLN A 261 -10.59 -9.78 -39.20
C GLN A 261 -10.22 -11.25 -39.04
N ASP A 262 -9.29 -11.76 -39.87
CA ASP A 262 -8.77 -13.13 -39.77
C ASP A 262 -7.38 -13.24 -40.44
N ALA A 263 -6.31 -13.35 -39.66
CA ALA A 263 -4.95 -13.45 -40.19
C ALA A 263 -3.99 -14.19 -39.23
N THR A 264 -2.77 -14.48 -39.70
CA THR A 264 -1.72 -15.15 -38.91
C THR A 264 -0.47 -14.29 -38.77
N VAL A 265 0.41 -14.65 -37.82
CA VAL A 265 1.73 -14.00 -37.68
C VAL A 265 2.64 -14.16 -38.91
N LYS A 266 2.30 -15.06 -39.85
CA LYS A 266 3.03 -15.21 -41.11
C LYS A 266 2.73 -14.10 -42.11
N ASP A 267 1.60 -13.41 -41.93
CA ASP A 267 1.14 -12.35 -42.83
C ASP A 267 1.72 -10.97 -42.41
N LEU A 268 2.58 -10.95 -41.39
CA LEU A 268 3.30 -9.75 -40.95
C LEU A 268 4.34 -9.32 -41.99
N ILE A 269 4.39 -8.04 -42.32
CA ILE A 269 5.44 -7.44 -43.15
C ILE A 269 6.78 -7.48 -42.40
N PHE A 270 6.76 -7.06 -41.14
CA PHE A 270 7.90 -7.10 -40.23
C PHE A 270 7.67 -8.14 -39.14
N SER A 271 8.54 -9.15 -39.11
CA SER A 271 8.48 -10.24 -38.13
C SER A 271 8.69 -9.74 -36.70
N ILE A 272 8.13 -10.45 -35.70
CA ILE A 272 8.37 -10.16 -34.27
C ILE A 272 9.87 -10.04 -33.94
N PRO A 273 10.76 -10.95 -34.40
CA PRO A 273 12.21 -10.78 -34.23
C PRO A 273 12.76 -9.45 -34.77
N PHE A 274 12.32 -9.04 -35.96
CA PHE A 274 12.74 -7.80 -36.58
C PHE A 274 12.21 -6.57 -35.82
N LEU A 275 10.99 -6.63 -35.30
CA LEU A 275 10.42 -5.58 -34.45
C LEU A 275 11.22 -5.39 -33.16
N ILE A 276 11.57 -6.48 -32.47
CA ILE A 276 12.38 -6.45 -31.24
C ILE A 276 13.77 -5.86 -31.51
N LYS A 277 14.43 -6.30 -32.59
CA LYS A 277 15.71 -5.71 -33.04
C LYS A 277 15.58 -4.22 -33.32
N THR A 278 14.55 -3.83 -34.07
CA THR A 278 14.32 -2.43 -34.44
C THR A 278 14.10 -1.56 -33.21
N MET A 279 13.17 -1.96 -32.34
CA MET A 279 12.84 -1.21 -31.13
C MET A 279 14.01 -1.16 -30.15
N SER A 280 14.78 -2.25 -30.01
CA SER A 280 15.91 -2.29 -29.08
C SER A 280 17.18 -1.58 -29.59
N ALA A 281 17.22 -1.16 -30.86
CA ALA A 281 18.42 -0.56 -31.46
C ALA A 281 18.88 0.74 -30.77
N GLY A 282 17.93 1.52 -30.22
CA GLY A 282 18.16 2.79 -29.55
C GLY A 282 17.62 2.90 -28.12
N GLN A 283 16.87 1.91 -27.63
CA GLN A 283 16.32 1.88 -26.28
C GLN A 283 16.44 0.47 -25.67
N THR A 284 16.49 0.39 -24.35
CA THR A 284 16.47 -0.89 -23.64
C THR A 284 15.04 -1.39 -23.52
N LEU A 285 14.77 -2.61 -24.01
CA LEU A 285 13.53 -3.32 -23.70
C LEU A 285 13.67 -3.96 -22.33
N MET A 286 12.63 -3.84 -21.49
CA MET A 286 12.61 -4.30 -20.11
C MET A 286 11.62 -5.47 -19.92
N PRO A 287 11.84 -6.36 -18.95
CA PRO A 287 10.85 -7.35 -18.56
C PRO A 287 9.50 -6.70 -18.25
N GLY A 288 8.43 -7.25 -18.83
CA GLY A 288 7.06 -6.75 -18.77
C GLY A 288 6.71 -5.65 -19.77
N ASP A 289 7.62 -5.23 -20.65
CA ASP A 289 7.26 -4.36 -21.78
C ASP A 289 6.37 -5.11 -22.78
N LEU A 290 5.40 -4.39 -23.35
CA LEU A 290 4.39 -4.91 -24.27
C LEU A 290 4.58 -4.34 -25.67
N LEU A 291 4.61 -5.23 -26.67
CA LEU A 291 4.69 -4.89 -28.09
C LEU A 291 3.40 -5.35 -28.79
N ALA A 292 2.58 -4.43 -29.27
CA ALA A 292 1.44 -4.70 -30.14
C ALA A 292 1.93 -4.75 -31.60
N THR A 293 1.73 -5.90 -32.27
CA THR A 293 2.44 -6.21 -33.53
C THR A 293 1.78 -5.65 -34.79
N GLY A 294 0.68 -4.92 -34.69
CA GLY A 294 -0.14 -4.47 -35.80
C GLY A 294 -1.37 -5.34 -36.03
N THR A 295 -2.32 -4.80 -36.78
CA THR A 295 -3.63 -5.41 -37.05
C THR A 295 -3.80 -5.82 -38.53
N PRO A 296 -4.54 -6.91 -38.82
CA PRO A 296 -4.84 -7.32 -40.20
C PRO A 296 -5.98 -6.49 -40.83
N ALA A 297 -6.22 -6.71 -42.13
CA ALA A 297 -7.28 -6.03 -42.87
C ALA A 297 -8.69 -6.36 -42.33
N GLY A 298 -9.67 -5.51 -42.63
CA GLY A 298 -11.06 -5.68 -42.18
C GLY A 298 -11.45 -4.81 -40.97
N VAL A 299 -10.67 -3.76 -40.74
CA VAL A 299 -11.03 -2.68 -39.81
C VAL A 299 -12.24 -1.90 -40.32
N GLY A 300 -12.96 -1.25 -39.43
CA GLY A 300 -14.23 -0.60 -39.73
C GLY A 300 -14.13 0.49 -40.81
N PHE A 301 -13.04 1.27 -40.82
CA PHE A 301 -12.86 2.31 -41.85
C PHE A 301 -12.63 1.77 -43.26
N GLY A 302 -12.08 0.56 -43.38
CA GLY A 302 -11.77 -0.07 -44.67
C GLY A 302 -12.99 -0.66 -45.38
N GLN A 303 -14.13 -0.68 -44.70
CA GLN A 303 -15.41 -1.10 -45.28
C GLN A 303 -15.99 -0.03 -46.21
N ASN A 304 -16.87 -0.45 -47.12
CA ASN A 304 -17.56 0.45 -48.03
C ASN A 304 -19.09 0.26 -47.92
N PRO A 305 -19.81 1.16 -47.22
CA PRO A 305 -19.31 2.36 -46.54
C PRO A 305 -18.53 2.05 -45.25
N PRO A 306 -17.70 2.99 -44.74
CA PRO A 306 -17.03 2.84 -43.45
C PRO A 306 -18.02 2.61 -42.30
N VAL A 307 -17.68 1.69 -41.39
CA VAL A 307 -18.50 1.34 -40.22
C VAL A 307 -17.69 1.57 -38.94
N TYR A 308 -18.19 2.43 -38.06
CA TYR A 308 -17.52 2.77 -36.79
C TYR A 308 -18.32 2.24 -35.60
N LEU A 309 -17.60 1.97 -34.50
CA LEU A 309 -18.16 1.45 -33.25
C LEU A 309 -19.24 2.39 -32.68
N GLN A 310 -20.35 1.80 -32.27
CA GLN A 310 -21.51 2.46 -31.66
C GLN A 310 -21.72 2.01 -30.21
N PRO A 311 -22.40 2.81 -29.38
CA PRO A 311 -22.79 2.39 -28.03
C PRO A 311 -23.53 1.05 -28.04
N GLY A 312 -23.11 0.12 -27.19
CA GLY A 312 -23.67 -1.22 -27.10
C GLY A 312 -22.98 -2.27 -27.97
N ASP A 313 -22.13 -1.90 -28.93
CA ASP A 313 -21.38 -2.86 -29.74
C ASP A 313 -20.47 -3.74 -28.88
N GLU A 314 -20.41 -5.03 -29.20
CA GLU A 314 -19.51 -5.99 -28.55
C GLU A 314 -18.40 -6.42 -29.52
N ILE A 315 -17.15 -6.26 -29.08
CA ILE A 315 -15.96 -6.62 -29.85
C ILE A 315 -15.33 -7.86 -29.22
N ASN A 316 -15.07 -8.88 -30.03
CA ASN A 316 -14.47 -10.15 -29.65
C ASN A 316 -13.19 -10.40 -30.45
N VAL A 317 -12.01 -10.27 -29.83
CA VAL A 317 -10.69 -10.52 -30.45
C VAL A 317 -10.13 -11.85 -29.97
N SER A 318 -10.01 -12.85 -30.84
CA SER A 318 -9.49 -14.18 -30.51
C SER A 318 -8.09 -14.41 -31.06
N VAL A 319 -7.20 -15.02 -30.26
CA VAL A 319 -5.89 -15.51 -30.73
C VAL A 319 -5.72 -16.99 -30.40
N SER A 320 -5.21 -17.79 -31.34
CA SER A 320 -4.94 -19.23 -31.15
C SER A 320 -4.10 -19.48 -29.89
N GLY A 321 -4.61 -20.34 -29.00
CA GLY A 321 -3.93 -20.66 -27.73
C GLY A 321 -4.01 -19.57 -26.66
N LEU A 322 -4.59 -18.39 -26.94
CA LEU A 322 -4.80 -17.28 -25.99
C LEU A 322 -6.28 -16.98 -25.68
N GLY A 323 -7.21 -17.51 -26.50
CA GLY A 323 -8.66 -17.33 -26.35
C GLY A 323 -9.20 -16.06 -27.02
N THR A 324 -10.43 -15.67 -26.71
CA THR A 324 -11.17 -14.42 -27.05
C THR A 324 -11.26 -13.28 -26.00
N LEU A 325 -10.66 -12.11 -26.24
CA LEU A 325 -10.88 -10.85 -25.52
C LEU A 325 -12.22 -10.20 -25.91
N THR A 326 -13.10 -9.93 -24.95
CA THR A 326 -14.43 -9.35 -25.17
C THR A 326 -14.58 -8.04 -24.41
N ASN A 327 -14.97 -6.98 -25.11
CA ASN A 327 -15.29 -5.68 -24.52
C ASN A 327 -16.52 -5.09 -25.19
N ARG A 328 -17.33 -4.37 -24.41
CA ARG A 328 -18.53 -3.68 -24.91
C ARG A 328 -18.29 -2.18 -24.95
N VAL A 329 -18.82 -1.52 -25.97
CA VAL A 329 -18.84 -0.06 -26.04
C VAL A 329 -19.88 0.48 -25.07
N ALA A 330 -19.45 1.34 -24.15
CA ALA A 330 -20.30 1.92 -23.11
C ALA A 330 -21.39 2.81 -23.70
N ALA A 331 -22.42 3.09 -22.89
CA ALA A 331 -23.33 4.19 -23.16
C ALA A 331 -22.56 5.53 -23.22
N LEU A 332 -23.01 6.49 -24.05
CA LEU A 332 -22.35 7.80 -24.16
C LEU A 332 -22.33 8.61 -22.84
N SER A 333 -23.20 8.26 -21.89
CA SER A 333 -23.27 8.86 -20.55
C SER A 333 -22.38 8.17 -19.51
N ALA A 334 -21.66 7.11 -19.87
CA ALA A 334 -20.83 6.36 -18.92
C ALA A 334 -19.68 7.24 -18.39
N PRO A 335 -19.44 7.26 -17.07
CA PRO A 335 -18.37 8.06 -16.49
C PRO A 335 -16.99 7.47 -16.80
N ASN A 336 -16.02 8.33 -17.06
CA ASN A 336 -14.63 7.90 -17.18
C ASN A 336 -14.02 7.62 -15.79
N ARG A 337 -13.97 6.34 -15.41
CA ARG A 337 -13.43 5.86 -14.13
C ARG A 337 -11.91 5.85 -14.07
N THR A 338 -11.20 6.11 -15.17
CA THR A 338 -9.73 6.08 -15.20
C THR A 338 -9.11 7.12 -14.26
N LEU A 339 -9.72 8.32 -14.18
CA LEU A 339 -9.25 9.36 -13.27
C LEU A 339 -9.39 8.93 -11.80
N GLU A 340 -10.53 8.36 -11.43
CA GLU A 340 -10.77 7.84 -10.07
C GLU A 340 -9.76 6.74 -9.74
N ARG A 341 -9.56 5.77 -10.65
CA ARG A 341 -8.57 4.69 -10.47
C ARG A 341 -7.15 5.19 -10.27
N TYR A 342 -6.76 6.26 -10.95
CA TYR A 342 -5.45 6.88 -10.76
C TYR A 342 -5.35 7.59 -9.42
N GLN A 343 -6.36 8.40 -9.08
CA GLN A 343 -6.39 9.17 -7.83
C GLN A 343 -6.38 8.27 -6.59
N THR A 344 -7.01 7.10 -6.64
CA THR A 344 -7.02 6.15 -5.51
C THR A 344 -5.69 5.40 -5.33
N ASN A 345 -4.89 5.22 -6.40
CA ASN A 345 -3.76 4.28 -6.40
C ASN A 345 -2.38 4.90 -6.65
N SER A 346 -2.27 6.21 -6.93
CA SER A 346 -1.05 6.81 -7.49
C SER A 346 -0.49 8.00 -6.69
N SER A 347 -0.59 7.99 -5.36
CA SER A 347 0.17 8.95 -4.56
C SER A 347 1.67 8.68 -4.71
N SER A 348 2.43 9.67 -5.18
CA SER A 348 3.90 9.62 -5.15
C SER A 348 4.46 9.77 -3.72
N PHE A 349 3.61 10.16 -2.76
CA PHE A 349 4.00 10.17 -1.35
C PHE A 349 3.90 8.76 -0.78
N LEU A 350 5.04 8.24 -0.32
CA LEU A 350 5.09 7.07 0.55
C LEU A 350 4.86 7.50 1.99
N LEU A 351 3.92 6.87 2.67
CA LEU A 351 3.75 7.08 4.10
C LEU A 351 4.96 6.46 4.83
N ALA A 352 5.48 7.15 5.84
CA ALA A 352 6.48 6.55 6.73
C ALA A 352 5.80 5.53 7.66
N ASN A 353 6.54 4.52 8.13
CA ASN A 353 6.03 3.40 8.95
C ASN A 353 5.06 2.40 8.24
N THR A 354 4.79 2.55 6.93
CA THR A 354 3.89 1.63 6.18
C THR A 354 4.29 0.15 6.26
N PRO A 355 5.59 -0.25 6.33
CA PRO A 355 5.95 -1.66 6.51
C PRO A 355 5.40 -2.31 7.78
N LYS A 356 5.06 -1.53 8.82
CA LYS A 356 4.43 -2.04 10.05
C LYS A 356 2.91 -2.21 9.93
N SER A 357 2.30 -1.50 8.99
CA SER A 357 0.87 -1.56 8.69
C SER A 357 0.67 -1.71 7.18
N PRO A 358 1.07 -2.85 6.61
CA PRO A 358 1.07 -3.07 5.17
C PRO A 358 -0.35 -2.89 4.63
N HIS A 359 -0.46 -2.18 3.51
CA HIS A 359 -1.74 -1.82 2.88
C HIS A 359 -2.72 -1.10 3.82
N LEU A 360 -2.21 -0.41 4.86
CA LEU A 360 -3.01 0.32 5.86
C LEU A 360 -4.04 -0.54 6.61
N ARG A 361 -3.82 -1.85 6.68
CA ARG A 361 -4.74 -2.76 7.36
C ARG A 361 -4.75 -2.55 8.87
N GLY A 362 -5.93 -2.75 9.46
CA GLY A 362 -6.15 -2.57 10.89
C GLY A 362 -6.11 -1.10 11.34
N LEU A 363 -6.14 -0.14 10.42
CA LEU A 363 -6.14 1.29 10.72
C LEU A 363 -7.54 1.88 10.52
N THR A 364 -7.87 2.83 11.38
CA THR A 364 -9.08 3.65 11.31
C THR A 364 -8.74 5.02 10.73
N THR A 365 -9.63 5.59 9.92
CA THR A 365 -9.43 6.97 9.43
C THR A 365 -9.90 7.97 10.49
N ILE A 366 -8.95 8.74 11.05
CA ILE A 366 -9.18 9.78 12.06
C ILE A 366 -8.68 11.10 11.48
N ASN A 367 -9.54 12.12 11.37
CA ASN A 367 -9.23 13.41 10.74
C ASN A 367 -8.59 13.28 9.33
N GLY A 368 -9.04 12.30 8.54
CA GLY A 368 -8.48 12.02 7.21
C GLY A 368 -7.11 11.32 7.23
N LYS A 369 -6.66 10.83 8.40
CA LYS A 369 -5.38 10.14 8.57
C LYS A 369 -5.59 8.67 8.96
N PRO A 370 -4.86 7.73 8.35
CA PRO A 370 -4.82 6.35 8.84
C PRO A 370 -4.17 6.29 10.23
N THR A 371 -4.91 5.81 11.23
CA THR A 371 -4.54 5.77 12.64
C THR A 371 -4.85 4.41 13.22
N TYR A 372 -3.88 3.77 13.88
CA TYR A 372 -4.14 2.54 14.61
C TYR A 372 -5.04 2.85 15.81
N TYR A 373 -6.15 2.13 15.90
CA TYR A 373 -7.14 2.32 16.96
C TYR A 373 -7.73 0.97 17.35
N LYS A 374 -7.84 0.74 18.66
CA LYS A 374 -8.34 -0.50 19.23
C LYS A 374 -9.22 -0.19 20.45
N VAL A 375 -10.28 -0.98 20.60
CA VAL A 375 -11.17 -0.95 21.78
C VAL A 375 -11.03 -2.27 22.53
N SER A 376 -11.04 -2.21 23.87
CA SER A 376 -11.04 -3.39 24.74
C SER A 376 -11.80 -3.09 26.04
N GLY A 377 -12.01 -4.11 26.88
CA GLY A 377 -12.67 -4.00 28.16
C GLY A 377 -14.20 -4.08 28.07
N LYS A 378 -14.87 -3.57 29.11
CA LYS A 378 -16.32 -3.66 29.28
C LYS A 378 -17.04 -2.68 28.35
N ALA A 379 -17.85 -3.19 27.42
CA ALA A 379 -18.45 -2.40 26.33
C ALA A 379 -19.36 -1.24 26.81
N ASP A 380 -20.09 -1.43 27.91
CA ASP A 380 -20.96 -0.47 28.58
C ASP A 380 -20.25 0.28 29.74
N GLY A 381 -18.96 0.03 29.94
CA GLY A 381 -18.17 0.69 30.96
C GLY A 381 -17.90 2.16 30.64
N PRO A 382 -17.64 3.01 31.66
CA PRO A 382 -17.18 4.38 31.42
C PRO A 382 -15.94 4.41 30.52
N PRO A 383 -15.84 5.39 29.60
CA PRO A 383 -14.75 5.43 28.64
C PRO A 383 -13.44 5.90 29.27
N ILE A 384 -12.36 5.16 28.99
CA ILE A 384 -10.99 5.55 29.31
C ILE A 384 -10.16 5.56 28.02
N VAL A 385 -9.45 6.65 27.77
CA VAL A 385 -8.64 6.85 26.57
C VAL A 385 -7.17 6.96 26.96
N PHE A 386 -6.34 6.15 26.33
CA PHE A 386 -4.90 6.07 26.62
C PHE A 386 -4.08 6.84 25.58
N VAL A 387 -3.16 7.69 26.05
CA VAL A 387 -2.33 8.56 25.21
C VAL A 387 -0.85 8.34 25.54
N HIS A 388 -0.13 7.61 24.70
CA HIS A 388 1.26 7.23 24.98
C HIS A 388 2.26 8.39 24.78
N GLY A 389 3.46 8.25 25.37
CA GLY A 389 4.56 9.21 25.25
C GLY A 389 5.39 9.09 23.97
N LEU A 390 6.37 9.99 23.84
CA LEU A 390 7.33 9.99 22.74
C LEU A 390 8.17 8.71 22.73
N GLY A 391 8.10 7.96 21.64
CA GLY A 391 8.83 6.68 21.51
C GLY A 391 8.15 5.47 22.15
N ALA A 392 6.93 5.66 22.66
CA ALA A 392 6.06 4.60 23.14
C ALA A 392 5.02 4.22 22.07
N THR A 393 4.19 3.24 22.40
CA THR A 393 2.96 2.88 21.65
C THR A 393 1.83 2.70 22.65
N SER A 394 0.62 2.47 22.17
CA SER A 394 -0.53 2.08 23.00
C SER A 394 -0.25 0.89 23.94
N GLU A 395 0.68 0.00 23.58
CA GLU A 395 1.07 -1.16 24.41
C GLU A 395 1.88 -0.79 25.66
N TYR A 396 2.33 0.47 25.79
CA TYR A 396 2.97 0.97 27.02
C TYR A 396 2.11 0.76 28.27
N PHE A 397 0.78 0.83 28.12
CA PHE A 397 -0.18 0.70 29.22
C PHE A 397 -0.57 -0.75 29.54
N THR A 398 -0.16 -1.72 28.74
CA THR A 398 -0.59 -3.12 28.88
C THR A 398 -0.32 -3.70 30.27
N PRO A 399 0.88 -3.53 30.88
CA PRO A 399 1.13 -4.02 32.25
C PRO A 399 0.20 -3.39 33.28
N LEU A 400 -0.08 -2.10 33.16
CA LEU A 400 -0.95 -1.35 34.06
C LEU A 400 -2.40 -1.85 34.00
N ILE A 401 -2.90 -2.11 32.80
CA ILE A 401 -4.28 -2.58 32.56
C ILE A 401 -4.50 -3.95 33.16
N SER A 402 -3.56 -4.88 32.96
CA SER A 402 -3.67 -6.24 33.49
C SER A 402 -3.68 -6.28 35.01
N THR A 403 -2.90 -5.42 35.67
CA THR A 403 -2.76 -5.47 37.14
C THR A 403 -3.92 -4.78 37.86
N VAL A 404 -4.47 -3.69 37.32
CA VAL A 404 -5.60 -2.95 37.94
C VAL A 404 -6.97 -3.54 37.54
N ASN A 405 -7.02 -4.54 36.65
CA ASN A 405 -8.26 -5.12 36.10
C ASN A 405 -9.19 -4.05 35.47
N LEU A 406 -8.62 -3.04 34.80
CA LEU A 406 -9.41 -1.97 34.16
C LEU A 406 -10.37 -2.52 33.10
N ASN A 407 -10.00 -3.62 32.46
CA ASN A 407 -10.80 -4.33 31.46
C ASN A 407 -12.17 -4.79 31.97
N GLN A 408 -12.35 -5.02 33.28
CA GLN A 408 -13.64 -5.44 33.83
C GLN A 408 -14.62 -4.29 34.06
N LYS A 409 -14.11 -3.06 34.19
CA LYS A 409 -14.91 -1.89 34.57
C LYS A 409 -15.08 -0.88 33.47
N TYR A 410 -14.03 -0.63 32.70
CA TYR A 410 -13.96 0.48 31.76
C TYR A 410 -14.03 -0.01 30.31
N ARG A 411 -14.61 0.83 29.45
CA ARG A 411 -14.45 0.72 28.00
C ARG A 411 -13.16 1.43 27.62
N MET A 412 -12.16 0.68 27.20
CA MET A 412 -10.80 1.18 26.99
C MET A 412 -10.54 1.46 25.53
N HIS A 413 -10.00 2.64 25.24
CA HIS A 413 -9.70 3.13 23.90
C HIS A 413 -8.19 3.38 23.76
N PHE A 414 -7.60 2.69 22.79
CA PHE A 414 -6.18 2.73 22.48
C PHE A 414 -5.98 3.27 21.09
N TYR A 415 -4.97 4.11 20.92
CA TYR A 415 -4.49 4.50 19.60
C TYR A 415 -3.00 4.76 19.64
N ASP A 416 -2.36 4.63 18.48
CA ASP A 416 -0.98 5.09 18.32
C ASP A 416 -0.98 6.49 17.70
N ILE A 417 -0.20 7.40 18.29
CA ILE A 417 0.02 8.75 17.80
C ILE A 417 0.60 8.68 16.38
N GLU A 418 0.26 9.65 15.53
CA GLU A 418 0.79 9.71 14.15
C GLU A 418 2.32 9.51 14.11
N GLY A 419 2.78 8.55 13.29
CA GLY A 419 4.19 8.17 13.17
C GLY A 419 4.73 7.23 14.26
N HIS A 420 3.91 6.81 15.22
CA HIS A 420 4.28 5.83 16.26
C HIS A 420 3.58 4.50 16.06
N GLY A 421 4.18 3.44 16.61
CA GLY A 421 3.58 2.10 16.63
C GLY A 421 3.12 1.64 15.25
N LEU A 422 1.81 1.45 15.07
CA LEU A 422 1.18 1.05 13.81
C LEU A 422 0.57 2.23 13.03
N SER A 423 0.56 3.44 13.57
CA SER A 423 0.08 4.65 12.87
C SER A 423 1.17 5.22 11.96
N PRO A 424 0.95 5.28 10.64
CA PRO A 424 1.90 5.90 9.72
C PRO A 424 1.82 7.44 9.78
N THR A 425 2.76 8.11 9.13
CA THR A 425 2.72 9.58 8.96
C THR A 425 2.94 9.97 7.50
N HIS A 426 2.20 10.96 7.03
CA HIS A 426 2.35 11.50 5.69
C HIS A 426 3.56 12.44 5.62
N PRO A 427 4.38 12.45 4.56
CA PRO A 427 5.54 13.35 4.43
C PRO A 427 5.21 14.83 4.67
N LEU A 428 4.08 15.31 4.13
CA LEU A 428 3.60 16.69 4.31
C LEU A 428 2.98 16.97 5.69
N SER A 429 2.74 15.96 6.51
CA SER A 429 2.21 16.16 7.85
C SER A 429 3.24 16.86 8.73
N ARG A 430 2.84 18.02 9.29
CA ARG A 430 3.62 18.78 10.26
C ARG A 430 2.98 18.63 11.64
N LEU A 431 3.53 17.73 12.44
CA LEU A 431 3.06 17.49 13.79
C LEU A 431 3.29 18.71 14.71
N SER A 432 2.31 18.95 15.58
CA SER A 432 2.35 19.86 16.71
C SER A 432 1.51 19.26 17.85
N ILE A 433 1.71 19.69 19.09
CA ILE A 433 0.87 19.23 20.21
C ILE A 433 -0.62 19.51 19.93
N ARG A 434 -0.94 20.65 19.31
CA ARG A 434 -2.29 20.99 18.88
C ARG A 434 -2.85 20.03 17.84
N SER A 435 -2.09 19.67 16.81
CA SER A 435 -2.58 18.72 15.79
C SER A 435 -2.83 17.34 16.40
N LEU A 436 -1.95 16.90 17.29
CA LEU A 436 -2.11 15.61 17.99
C LEU A 436 -3.31 15.62 18.96
N ALA A 437 -3.59 16.76 19.60
CA ALA A 437 -4.79 16.93 20.42
C ALA A 437 -6.08 16.96 19.58
N ALA A 438 -6.02 17.47 18.35
CA ALA A 438 -7.12 17.38 17.39
C ALA A 438 -7.35 15.92 16.94
N ASP A 439 -6.29 15.14 16.76
CA ASP A 439 -6.39 13.70 16.47
C ASP A 439 -7.02 12.94 17.66
N LEU A 440 -6.63 13.27 18.89
CA LEU A 440 -7.31 12.76 20.09
C LEU A 440 -8.80 13.12 20.12
N ASN A 441 -9.19 14.32 19.70
CA ASN A 441 -10.61 14.66 19.55
C ASN A 441 -11.30 13.80 18.48
N GLY A 442 -10.63 13.52 17.37
CA GLY A 442 -11.15 12.62 16.34
C GLY A 442 -11.34 11.19 16.86
N ILE A 443 -10.49 10.71 17.79
CA ILE A 443 -10.70 9.44 18.51
C ILE A 443 -11.98 9.50 19.35
N PHE A 444 -12.21 10.58 20.09
CA PHE A 444 -13.45 10.76 20.87
C PHE A 444 -14.69 10.75 19.98
N GLU A 445 -14.64 11.43 18.83
CA GLU A 445 -15.74 11.46 17.85
C GLU A 445 -16.00 10.08 17.26
N HIS A 446 -14.96 9.38 16.81
CA HIS A 446 -15.06 8.01 16.29
C HIS A 446 -15.61 7.04 17.34
N ALA A 447 -15.21 7.20 18.61
CA ALA A 447 -15.66 6.38 19.72
C ALA A 447 -17.06 6.72 20.25
N ASN A 448 -17.70 7.79 19.75
CA ASN A 448 -18.93 8.38 20.28
C ASN A 448 -18.84 8.77 21.77
N ILE A 449 -17.71 9.34 22.19
CA ILE A 449 -17.48 9.83 23.55
C ILE A 449 -17.77 11.33 23.60
N SER A 450 -18.87 11.70 24.26
CA SER A 450 -19.33 13.10 24.35
C SER A 450 -19.00 13.79 25.68
N ALA A 451 -18.86 13.04 26.78
CA ALA A 451 -18.58 13.57 28.13
C ALA A 451 -18.06 12.46 29.08
N ASN A 452 -17.63 12.86 30.29
CA ASN A 452 -17.29 11.99 31.42
C ASN A 452 -16.21 10.93 31.13
N ALA A 453 -15.30 11.20 30.21
CA ALA A 453 -14.18 10.30 29.94
C ALA A 453 -13.05 10.48 30.95
N THR A 454 -12.29 9.41 31.14
CA THR A 454 -10.98 9.43 31.78
C THR A 454 -9.90 9.42 30.70
N ILE A 455 -8.88 10.28 30.82
CA ILE A 455 -7.66 10.18 30.01
C ILE A 455 -6.51 9.70 30.88
N VAL A 456 -5.76 8.71 30.41
CA VAL A 456 -4.47 8.30 31.00
C VAL A 456 -3.38 8.59 29.98
N ALA A 457 -2.44 9.47 30.33
CA ALA A 457 -1.47 9.99 29.39
C ALA A 457 -0.05 9.96 29.96
N ASP A 458 0.91 9.53 29.15
CA ASP A 458 2.33 9.43 29.53
C ASP A 458 3.18 10.49 28.82
N SER A 459 4.07 11.16 29.57
CA SER A 459 5.12 12.02 29.01
C SER A 459 4.58 13.05 28.00
N MET A 460 5.03 13.02 26.74
CA MET A 460 4.51 13.86 25.64
C MET A 460 2.98 13.71 25.44
N GLY A 461 2.44 12.53 25.71
CA GLY A 461 1.00 12.28 25.74
C GLY A 461 0.27 13.17 26.75
N GLY A 462 0.91 13.50 27.87
CA GLY A 462 0.37 14.43 28.86
C GLY A 462 0.18 15.84 28.31
N TYR A 463 1.08 16.32 27.44
CA TYR A 463 0.93 17.59 26.72
C TYR A 463 -0.25 17.56 25.75
N ILE A 464 -0.40 16.46 25.01
CA ILE A 464 -1.52 16.24 24.08
C ILE A 464 -2.84 16.25 24.86
N ALA A 465 -2.89 15.54 25.98
CA ALA A 465 -4.05 15.48 26.86
C ALA A 465 -4.39 16.87 27.41
N LEU A 466 -3.43 17.58 28.01
CA LEU A 466 -3.63 18.94 28.53
C LEU A 466 -4.17 19.89 27.44
N GLN A 467 -3.56 19.92 26.26
CA GLN A 467 -4.03 20.73 25.14
C GLN A 467 -5.45 20.33 24.70
N PHE A 468 -5.78 19.03 24.71
CA PHE A 468 -7.12 18.54 24.39
C PHE A 468 -8.15 19.02 25.41
N VAL A 469 -7.86 18.95 26.72
CA VAL A 469 -8.79 19.41 27.77
C VAL A 469 -9.07 20.91 27.63
N LEU A 470 -8.02 21.70 27.42
CA LEU A 470 -8.13 23.15 27.23
C LEU A 470 -8.97 23.51 26.00
N SER A 471 -8.92 22.67 24.95
CA SER A 471 -9.65 22.89 23.70
C SER A 471 -11.09 22.36 23.73
N HIS A 472 -11.38 21.38 24.58
CA HIS A 472 -12.67 20.70 24.65
C HIS A 472 -13.15 20.56 26.11
N PRO A 473 -13.36 21.68 26.84
CA PRO A 473 -13.75 21.66 28.24
C PRO A 473 -15.11 20.98 28.39
N GLY A 474 -15.13 19.72 28.82
CA GLY A 474 -16.35 18.95 29.07
C GLY A 474 -16.40 17.53 28.55
N LYS A 475 -15.44 17.15 27.70
CA LYS A 475 -15.36 15.76 27.26
C LYS A 475 -14.79 14.83 28.34
N ILE A 476 -14.11 15.38 29.35
CA ILE A 476 -13.42 14.61 30.37
C ILE A 476 -13.87 14.98 31.79
N SER A 477 -13.77 14.02 32.70
CA SER A 477 -13.98 14.20 34.14
C SER A 477 -12.75 13.85 34.98
N ARG A 478 -11.85 13.02 34.45
CA ARG A 478 -10.61 12.59 35.12
C ARG A 478 -9.43 12.66 34.16
N LEU A 479 -8.30 13.17 34.63
CA LEU A 479 -7.04 13.24 33.88
C LEU A 479 -5.90 12.65 34.71
N VAL A 480 -5.26 11.60 34.19
CA VAL A 480 -4.09 10.97 34.79
C VAL A 480 -2.88 11.29 33.92
N LEU A 481 -1.86 11.90 34.54
CA LEU A 481 -0.61 12.30 33.90
C LEU A 481 0.55 11.50 34.50
N LEU A 482 1.12 10.60 33.72
CA LEU A 482 2.28 9.78 34.06
C LEU A 482 3.56 10.46 33.55
N ALA A 483 4.53 10.63 34.45
CA ALA A 483 5.79 11.33 34.23
C ALA A 483 5.66 12.62 33.37
N PRO A 484 4.72 13.53 33.69
CA PRO A 484 4.48 14.69 32.84
C PRO A 484 5.70 15.61 32.80
N PRO A 485 6.15 16.05 31.61
CA PRO A 485 7.25 16.99 31.51
C PRO A 485 6.82 18.38 32.02
N PRO A 486 7.79 19.24 32.40
CA PRO A 486 7.53 20.65 32.67
C PRO A 486 6.79 21.31 31.52
N SER A 487 5.80 22.17 31.77
CA SER A 487 5.06 22.93 30.75
C SER A 487 4.94 24.40 31.15
N PRO A 488 5.42 25.36 30.33
CA PRO A 488 6.03 25.19 29.00
C PRO A 488 7.33 24.38 28.99
N LEU A 489 7.69 23.79 27.84
CA LEU A 489 8.91 23.01 27.73
C LEU A 489 10.14 23.96 27.76
N PRO A 490 11.14 23.73 28.63
CA PRO A 490 12.35 24.54 28.65
C PRO A 490 13.07 24.53 27.29
N GLU A 491 13.54 25.68 26.82
CA GLU A 491 14.17 25.82 25.48
C GLU A 491 15.35 24.86 25.28
N ALA A 492 16.15 24.63 26.32
CA ALA A 492 17.27 23.67 26.28
C ALA A 492 16.81 22.21 26.10
N LEU A 493 15.63 21.85 26.59
CA LEU A 493 15.01 20.55 26.30
C LEU A 493 14.45 20.51 24.88
N GLY A 494 13.86 21.61 24.41
CA GLY A 494 13.40 21.75 23.02
C GLY A 494 14.53 21.56 22.00
N LYS A 495 15.69 22.20 22.23
CA LYS A 495 16.87 22.03 21.37
C LYS A 495 17.37 20.59 21.34
N ARG A 496 17.44 19.91 22.49
CA ARG A 496 17.83 18.49 22.56
C ARG A 496 16.88 17.57 21.80
N LEU A 497 15.59 17.87 21.78
CA LEU A 497 14.62 17.11 20.99
C LEU A 497 14.82 17.34 19.48
N HIS A 498 15.15 18.57 19.06
CA HIS A 498 15.51 18.84 17.65
C HIS A 498 16.77 18.06 17.23
N GLU A 499 17.81 18.07 18.06
CA GLU A 499 19.04 17.30 17.81
C GLU A 499 18.74 15.78 17.76
N ARG A 500 17.86 15.29 18.63
CA ARG A 500 17.42 13.89 18.62
C ARG A 500 16.64 13.53 17.35
N ALA A 501 15.82 14.44 16.82
CA ALA A 501 15.14 14.25 15.55
C ALA A 501 16.14 14.09 14.39
N ASP A 502 17.21 14.89 14.39
CA ASP A 502 18.28 14.78 13.39
C ASP A 502 19.04 13.45 13.51
N ILE A 503 19.32 12.98 14.73
CA ILE A 503 19.93 11.67 14.96
C ILE A 503 19.05 10.55 14.40
N ALA A 504 17.75 10.57 14.69
CA ALA A 504 16.81 9.58 14.18
C ALA A 504 16.84 9.50 12.65
N ARG A 505 16.79 10.64 11.96
CA ARG A 505 16.81 10.71 10.49
C ARG A 505 18.14 10.26 9.88
N ARG A 506 19.27 10.64 10.47
CA ARG A 506 20.60 10.37 9.90
C ARG A 506 21.14 8.99 10.25
N HIS A 507 20.81 8.48 11.44
CA HIS A 507 21.46 7.31 12.02
C HIS A 507 20.46 6.25 12.49
N GLY A 508 19.16 6.46 12.30
CA GLY A 508 18.11 5.54 12.69
C GLY A 508 17.85 5.49 14.20
N MET A 509 16.89 4.65 14.61
CA MET A 509 16.47 4.56 16.01
C MET A 509 17.52 3.92 16.92
N SER A 510 18.44 3.11 16.42
CA SER A 510 19.52 2.54 17.26
C SER A 510 20.39 3.63 17.88
N ALA A 511 20.79 4.64 17.10
CA ALA A 511 21.58 5.77 17.59
C ALA A 511 20.80 6.62 18.61
N VAL A 512 19.48 6.76 18.42
CA VAL A 512 18.59 7.42 19.39
C VAL A 512 18.57 6.65 20.70
N VAL A 513 18.45 5.33 20.64
CA VAL A 513 18.41 4.45 21.82
C VAL A 513 19.71 4.56 22.61
N ASP A 514 20.87 4.54 21.93
CA ASP A 514 22.16 4.61 22.60
C ASP A 514 22.43 6.01 23.20
N SER A 515 22.05 7.08 22.49
CA SER A 515 22.05 8.46 23.02
C SER A 515 21.07 8.66 24.19
N ALA A 516 19.89 8.03 24.15
CA ALA A 516 18.89 8.14 25.21
C ALA A 516 19.23 7.28 26.43
N ALA A 517 19.95 6.17 26.26
CA ALA A 517 20.44 5.30 27.33
C ALA A 517 21.63 5.93 28.05
N SER A 518 22.56 6.56 27.32
CA SER A 518 23.70 7.30 27.89
C SER A 518 23.32 8.57 28.66
N SER A 519 22.08 9.04 28.53
CA SER A 519 21.56 10.19 29.29
C SER A 519 21.05 9.83 30.70
N ALA A 520 21.17 8.58 31.14
CA ALA A 520 20.93 8.20 32.54
C ALA A 520 22.08 8.71 33.41
N GLU A 521 21.78 9.53 34.43
CA GLU A 521 22.79 10.08 35.34
C GLU A 521 23.35 8.98 36.27
N PRO A 522 24.67 8.92 36.52
CA PRO A 522 25.31 7.87 37.33
C PRO A 522 24.83 7.78 38.79
N ASP A 523 24.32 8.88 39.35
CA ASP A 523 23.95 9.00 40.76
C ASP A 523 22.43 8.90 41.02
N SER A 524 21.63 8.53 40.02
CA SER A 524 20.21 8.23 40.27
C SER A 524 20.11 6.90 41.04
N PRO A 525 19.42 6.83 42.20
CA PRO A 525 19.18 5.56 42.89
C PRO A 525 18.41 4.55 42.03
N THR A 526 17.85 5.00 40.89
CA THR A 526 17.29 4.20 39.81
C THR A 526 18.35 3.81 38.77
N MET A 527 19.25 2.87 39.09
CA MET A 527 19.70 1.98 38.02
C MET A 527 18.44 1.32 37.49
N LEU A 528 18.02 1.66 36.27
CA LEU A 528 16.88 1.01 35.63
C LEU A 528 17.09 -0.51 35.74
N GLU A 529 16.19 -1.20 36.43
CA GLU A 529 16.14 -2.66 36.44
C GLU A 529 16.37 -3.17 35.01
N PRO A 530 17.20 -4.21 34.79
CA PRO A 530 17.57 -4.65 33.44
C PRO A 530 16.36 -4.87 32.51
N LEU A 531 15.23 -5.31 33.08
CA LEU A 531 13.96 -5.47 32.37
C LEU A 531 13.36 -4.14 31.91
N ALA A 532 13.32 -3.13 32.76
CA ALA A 532 12.80 -1.80 32.45
C ALA A 532 13.65 -1.11 31.37
N LEU A 533 14.99 -1.25 31.45
CA LEU A 533 15.90 -0.77 30.42
C LEU A 533 15.65 -1.49 29.09
N ALA A 534 15.51 -2.82 29.10
CA ALA A 534 15.21 -3.60 27.90
C ALA A 534 13.87 -3.19 27.27
N ALA A 535 12.81 -3.05 28.07
CA ALA A 535 11.48 -2.63 27.61
C ALA A 535 11.54 -1.24 26.94
N ARG A 536 12.23 -0.28 27.56
CA ARG A 536 12.45 1.06 26.97
C ARG A 536 13.22 0.98 25.66
N ARG A 537 14.30 0.19 25.59
CA ARG A 537 15.10 0.02 24.35
C ARG A 537 14.25 -0.57 23.23
N ILE A 538 13.47 -1.62 23.51
CA ILE A 538 12.58 -2.26 22.55
C ILE A 538 11.50 -1.27 22.07
N SER A 539 10.88 -0.52 22.98
CA SER A 539 9.87 0.48 22.63
C SER A 539 10.41 1.53 21.66
N LEU A 540 11.63 2.04 21.91
CA LEU A 540 12.27 3.03 21.05
C LEU A 540 12.73 2.44 19.70
N LEU A 541 13.35 1.25 19.72
CA LEU A 541 13.78 0.54 18.50
C LEU A 541 12.60 0.19 17.60
N GLY A 542 11.43 -0.05 18.19
CA GLY A 542 10.18 -0.34 17.49
C GLY A 542 9.57 0.85 16.75
N GLN A 543 10.12 2.06 16.85
CA GLN A 543 9.57 3.24 16.16
C GLN A 543 10.11 3.42 14.74
N ASP A 544 9.33 4.09 13.89
CA ASP A 544 9.84 4.59 12.61
C ASP A 544 10.69 5.85 12.84
N PRO A 545 11.89 5.96 12.24
CA PRO A 545 12.77 7.11 12.47
C PRO A 545 12.16 8.47 12.08
N GLU A 546 11.40 8.54 10.98
CA GLU A 546 10.79 9.81 10.54
C GLU A 546 9.59 10.15 11.40
N GLY A 547 8.73 9.17 11.71
CA GLY A 547 7.62 9.35 12.65
C GLY A 547 8.07 9.85 14.02
N TYR A 548 9.11 9.22 14.58
CA TYR A 548 9.73 9.64 15.83
C TYR A 548 10.34 11.04 15.75
N ALA A 549 11.07 11.35 14.66
CA ALA A 549 11.66 12.67 14.44
C ALA A 549 10.59 13.77 14.38
N LYS A 550 9.47 13.53 13.69
CA LYS A 550 8.36 14.51 13.63
C LYS A 550 7.76 14.79 14.99
N ALA A 551 7.59 13.77 15.83
CA ALA A 551 7.11 13.97 17.20
C ALA A 551 8.14 14.67 18.09
N CYS A 552 9.44 14.36 17.96
CA CYS A 552 10.50 15.14 18.59
C CYS A 552 10.42 16.62 18.22
N MET A 553 10.22 16.94 16.94
CA MET A 553 10.05 18.32 16.48
C MET A 553 8.76 18.96 17.01
N ALA A 554 7.65 18.22 17.05
CA ALA A 554 6.39 18.71 17.59
C ALA A 554 6.51 19.07 19.07
N PHE A 555 7.12 18.19 19.85
CA PHE A 555 7.31 18.36 21.27
C PHE A 555 8.37 19.41 21.59
N GLY A 556 9.49 19.43 20.85
CA GLY A 556 10.56 20.40 21.04
C GLY A 556 10.18 21.84 20.74
N ARG A 557 9.06 22.07 20.02
CA ARG A 557 8.48 23.39 19.77
C ARG A 557 7.47 23.83 20.83
N ALA A 558 7.09 22.98 21.78
CA ALA A 558 6.11 23.29 22.82
C ALA A 558 6.71 24.13 23.97
N THR A 559 7.48 25.17 23.63
CA THR A 559 8.19 26.03 24.58
C THR A 559 7.35 27.21 25.09
N LYS A 560 6.09 27.30 24.66
CA LYS A 560 5.09 28.28 25.13
C LYS A 560 4.03 27.59 25.98
N LYS A 561 3.29 28.38 26.76
CA LYS A 561 2.17 27.87 27.58
C LYS A 561 1.10 27.31 26.65
N LEU A 562 0.65 26.08 26.91
CA LEU A 562 -0.42 25.46 26.13
C LEU A 562 -1.70 26.27 26.26
N GLY A 563 -2.46 26.37 25.17
CA GLY A 563 -3.67 27.19 25.14
C GLY A 563 -3.42 28.71 25.18
N SER A 564 -2.22 29.18 24.82
CA SER A 564 -1.92 30.61 24.63
C SER A 564 -1.65 30.96 23.16
N GLY A 565 -1.92 32.20 22.74
CA GLY A 565 -1.64 32.70 21.38
C GLY A 565 -2.48 32.04 20.27
N ASP A 566 -1.91 31.91 19.06
CA ASP A 566 -2.55 31.33 17.85
C ASP A 566 -3.03 29.87 18.04
N GLU A 567 -2.71 29.22 19.16
CA GLU A 567 -3.10 27.85 19.51
C GLU A 567 -4.57 27.73 19.96
N VAL A 568 -5.28 28.85 20.17
CA VAL A 568 -6.70 28.89 20.56
C VAL A 568 -7.55 29.32 19.35
N LYS A 569 -8.66 28.61 19.07
CA LYS A 569 -9.70 29.18 18.19
C LYS A 569 -10.30 30.39 18.92
N PRO A 570 -10.40 31.58 18.31
CA PRO A 570 -11.05 32.73 18.93
C PRO A 570 -12.47 32.32 19.38
N GLY A 571 -12.77 32.42 20.69
CA GLY A 571 -14.10 32.16 21.23
C GLY A 571 -14.26 31.02 22.25
N VAL A 572 -13.22 30.24 22.60
CA VAL A 572 -13.31 29.29 23.73
C VAL A 572 -12.94 30.01 25.03
N GLY A 573 -13.82 30.91 25.47
CA GLY A 573 -13.82 31.44 26.83
C GLY A 573 -14.84 30.65 27.66
N SER A 574 -14.41 29.61 28.37
CA SER A 574 -15.15 29.11 29.53
C SER A 574 -14.19 28.47 30.52
N THR A 575 -14.00 29.14 31.65
CA THR A 575 -13.32 28.64 32.85
C THR A 575 -14.09 27.48 33.50
N ALA A 576 -13.31 26.51 34.01
CA ALA A 576 -13.60 25.49 35.02
C ALA A 576 -14.76 24.50 34.78
N LYS A 577 -14.41 23.29 34.34
CA LYS A 577 -15.16 22.06 34.70
C LYS A 577 -14.28 21.29 35.69
N ASP A 578 -14.86 20.75 36.75
CA ASP A 578 -14.16 20.09 37.86
C ASP A 578 -13.48 18.78 37.43
N VAL A 579 -12.40 18.88 36.65
CA VAL A 579 -11.61 17.73 36.23
C VAL A 579 -10.73 17.30 37.40
N LYS A 580 -10.93 16.08 37.91
CA LYS A 580 -9.98 15.50 38.86
C LYS A 580 -8.67 15.18 38.14
N VAL A 581 -7.54 15.64 38.68
CA VAL A 581 -6.22 15.46 38.08
C VAL A 581 -5.33 14.63 39.01
N LEU A 582 -4.77 13.55 38.48
CA LEU A 582 -3.73 12.77 39.13
C LEU A 582 -2.40 12.96 38.38
N THR A 583 -1.37 13.42 39.08
CA THR A 583 0.01 13.45 38.53
C THR A 583 0.89 12.45 39.25
N ILE A 584 1.53 11.58 38.48
CA ILE A 584 2.47 10.56 38.95
C ILE A 584 3.84 10.83 38.30
N GLY A 585 4.91 11.01 39.07
CA GLY A 585 6.25 11.25 38.49
C GLY A 585 7.38 11.36 39.51
N GLU A 586 8.61 11.52 39.00
CA GLU A 586 9.85 11.51 39.78
C GLU A 586 10.09 12.80 40.59
N SER A 587 10.32 12.65 41.90
CA SER A 587 10.94 13.66 42.76
C SER A 587 12.43 13.78 42.44
N ARG A 588 12.89 14.95 41.95
CA ARG A 588 14.33 15.24 41.82
C ARG A 588 14.76 16.21 42.90
N GLN A 589 15.64 15.77 43.80
CA GLN A 589 16.30 16.67 44.76
C GLN A 589 16.98 17.83 44.02
N GLY A 590 16.73 19.07 44.47
CA GLY A 590 17.45 20.26 44.02
C GLY A 590 17.02 20.88 42.69
N ARG A 591 15.92 20.44 42.04
CA ARG A 591 15.32 21.15 40.91
C ARG A 591 14.05 21.87 41.34
N PRO A 592 13.78 23.11 40.84
CA PRO A 592 12.51 23.76 41.10
C PRO A 592 11.36 22.88 40.62
N GLU A 593 10.42 22.70 41.54
CA GLU A 593 9.19 21.95 41.37
C GLU A 593 8.36 22.55 40.23
N PHE A 594 8.14 21.80 39.14
CA PHE A 594 7.25 22.25 38.08
C PHE A 594 5.81 21.94 38.46
N ASP A 595 5.15 22.90 39.09
CA ASP A 595 3.77 22.76 39.53
C ASP A 595 2.79 23.02 38.38
N LEU A 596 2.36 21.96 37.70
CA LEU A 596 1.30 22.02 36.68
C LEU A 596 -0.01 22.62 37.22
N LYS A 597 -0.29 22.49 38.53
CA LYS A 597 -1.45 23.09 39.17
C LYS A 597 -1.36 24.61 39.14
N SER A 598 -0.20 25.19 39.46
CA SER A 598 0.00 26.64 39.34
C SER A 598 -0.18 27.16 37.90
N VAL A 599 0.10 26.34 36.88
CA VAL A 599 0.05 26.76 35.47
C VAL A 599 -1.36 26.60 34.87
N TYR A 600 -2.03 25.49 35.17
CA TYR A 600 -3.29 25.07 34.52
C TYR A 600 -4.46 24.86 35.49
N GLY A 601 -4.27 25.00 36.80
CA GLY A 601 -5.32 24.81 37.81
C GLY A 601 -6.58 25.62 37.51
N ASP A 602 -6.43 26.93 37.26
CA ASP A 602 -7.56 27.80 36.92
C ASP A 602 -8.33 27.35 35.67
N ALA A 603 -7.62 26.80 34.68
CA ALA A 603 -8.21 26.33 33.43
C ALA A 603 -8.90 24.97 33.58
N LEU A 604 -8.41 24.13 34.49
CA LEU A 604 -8.92 22.80 34.80
C LEU A 604 -9.93 22.80 35.98
N GLY A 605 -10.23 23.97 36.54
CA GLY A 605 -11.22 24.17 37.60
C GLY A 605 -10.75 23.77 39.00
N ASN A 606 -11.70 23.76 39.95
CA ASN A 606 -11.46 23.39 41.36
C ASN A 606 -11.43 21.87 41.57
N GLY A 607 -11.25 21.08 40.51
CA GLY A 607 -11.13 19.64 40.61
C GLY A 607 -9.98 19.25 41.54
N GLU A 608 -10.10 18.07 42.16
CA GLU A 608 -9.08 17.58 43.07
C GLU A 608 -7.76 17.30 42.33
N TRP A 609 -6.66 17.88 42.82
CA TRP A 609 -5.31 17.61 42.32
C TRP A 609 -4.59 16.70 43.29
N THR A 610 -4.52 15.42 42.95
CA THR A 610 -3.79 14.41 43.73
C THR A 610 -2.42 14.22 43.11
N ARG A 611 -1.37 14.31 43.93
CA ARG A 611 0.01 14.17 43.47
C ARG A 611 0.72 13.09 44.25
N THR A 612 1.37 12.18 43.53
CA THR A 612 2.24 11.16 44.13
C THR A 612 3.62 11.25 43.51
N LEU A 613 4.60 11.48 44.39
CA LEU A 613 5.90 12.06 44.08
C LEU A 613 7.04 11.06 43.88
N ASP A 614 6.78 9.75 44.05
CA ASP A 614 7.87 8.81 44.32
C ASP A 614 7.69 7.48 43.58
N VAL A 615 7.39 7.55 42.28
CA VAL A 615 7.57 6.40 41.38
C VAL A 615 8.75 6.66 40.46
N GLY A 616 9.64 5.68 40.31
CA GLY A 616 10.94 5.88 39.68
C GLY A 616 10.89 6.27 38.21
N GLY A 617 11.54 7.38 37.84
CA GLY A 617 11.94 7.73 36.48
C GLY A 617 10.85 8.10 35.45
N HIS A 618 11.30 8.38 34.22
CA HIS A 618 10.49 8.93 33.13
C HIS A 618 9.58 7.91 32.42
N TRP A 619 9.83 6.60 32.60
CA TRP A 619 9.04 5.50 32.04
C TRP A 619 8.32 4.75 33.18
N SER A 620 7.56 5.48 33.99
CA SER A 620 6.99 5.04 35.27
C SER A 620 6.36 3.63 35.25
N VAL A 621 5.54 3.28 34.26
CA VAL A 621 4.91 1.94 34.15
C VAL A 621 5.93 0.80 34.03
N PHE A 622 7.07 1.04 33.39
CA PHE A 622 8.14 0.04 33.26
C PHE A 622 9.08 0.01 34.47
N GLN A 623 9.19 1.12 35.19
CA GLN A 623 10.17 1.31 36.26
C GLN A 623 9.63 1.01 37.65
N ASP A 624 8.35 1.28 37.88
CA ASP A 624 7.66 1.06 39.15
C ASP A 624 6.17 0.79 38.92
N LEU A 625 5.87 -0.39 38.38
CA LEU A 625 4.49 -0.78 38.07
C LEU A 625 3.62 -0.79 39.32
N ASP A 626 4.11 -1.35 40.44
CA ASP A 626 3.33 -1.53 41.67
C ASP A 626 2.96 -0.17 42.30
N GLY A 627 3.90 0.78 42.32
CA GLY A 627 3.64 2.15 42.77
C GLY A 627 2.58 2.84 41.91
N VAL A 628 2.69 2.73 40.59
CA VAL A 628 1.71 3.32 39.65
C VAL A 628 0.33 2.66 39.81
N VAL A 629 0.27 1.34 39.90
CA VAL A 629 -0.97 0.53 40.08
C VAL A 629 -1.71 0.95 41.33
N LYS A 630 -1.01 1.08 42.46
CA LYS A 630 -1.62 1.46 43.74
C LYS A 630 -2.31 2.81 43.65
N VAL A 631 -1.57 3.83 43.21
CA VAL A 631 -2.05 5.21 43.16
C VAL A 631 -3.17 5.37 42.13
N LEU A 632 -3.01 4.76 40.96
CA LEU A 632 -4.04 4.81 39.92
C LEU A 632 -5.32 4.09 40.37
N GLY A 633 -5.18 2.94 41.03
CA GLY A 633 -6.29 2.19 41.59
C GLY A 633 -7.11 3.04 42.56
N GLU A 634 -6.46 3.66 43.54
CA GLU A 634 -7.12 4.56 44.50
C GLU A 634 -7.88 5.68 43.79
N PHE A 635 -7.24 6.39 42.87
CA PHE A 635 -7.85 7.52 42.13
C PHE A 635 -9.01 7.14 41.20
N LEU A 636 -8.98 5.95 40.59
CA LEU A 636 -10.05 5.46 39.72
C LEU A 636 -11.21 4.82 40.47
N HIS A 637 -11.03 4.53 41.77
CA HIS A 637 -12.08 4.01 42.65
C HIS A 637 -12.88 5.13 43.35
N GLU A 638 -12.32 6.34 43.44
CA GLU A 638 -12.94 7.60 43.92
C GLU A 638 -13.65 8.42 42.82
#